data_AF-B4WHZ0-F1
#
_entry.id   AF-B4WHZ0-F1
#
_cell.length_a   1.000
_cell.length_b   1.000
_cell.length_c   1.000
_cell.angle_alpha   90.00
_cell.angle_beta   90.00
_cell.angle_gamma   90.00
#
_symmetry.space_group_name_H-M   'P 1'
#
loop_
_entity.id
_entity.type
_entity.pdbx_description
1 polymer ?
#
loop_
_entity_poly.entity_id
_entity_poly.type
_entity_poly.pdbx_seq_one_letter_code
_entity_poly.pdbx_strand_id
1 'polypeptide(L)'
;MNDASASLSPTKRALLAIKTLQAKLDALEQAQYEPIAIVGMSCRFPGGVDSPDSFWKLLKRQTDAISKVPSDRWPSEHYHDVEPTAPGKMISCNGGFIPSLYDFDAAFFRVSPREAVTLDPQQRLALELGWEALEHAGVAPDALSTDDQRAVGVFLGISSIDHWQQLLERSPEEIDAYLATGNSHSVAAGRLSFLLGVNGPSLAVDTACSSSLVAVHLACQSLRQRECNLALVGGVNRILTPAASINFSKARMLSADGRCRTFDKAASGFGRAEGGGMVVLKRLSDAQAAGDRIQAVILGSATNHNGRTNGLTAPSKLAQAAVIQQALTASRLTPAAVDYVETHGTGTALGDPIEVGALEQVFADAKRTAPVVLGALKTNIGHAEAAAGIAGLIKAVLAIEHEQIPANLHLDCPNPLIAWETLPFYLPRQTTPWPKADSRTAGVSAFGFNGTNAHLIVQSPPPLFEDARPKNERSNRLDRDPIAYSSSHEPISSYLLPLSARTPAALTQLLARYAQYLAAHPDIALADLCFTASTGRSHFSCRLAIISPSLSVLRQILIATLSGRPQSDCYYSDSYKSGSPTLFSDSKASYVSPSVASPTASPGASLSAISLEATAKRYVKGEVIDWRVLYQKQKRIKLALPTYPFQREYYGPSQA
;
A
#
# COMPACT_ATOMS: atom_id res chain seq x y z
N MET A 1 41.26 -12.93 15.93
CA MET A 1 41.67 -13.24 14.54
C MET A 1 42.82 -14.22 14.65
N ASN A 2 42.56 -15.49 14.34
CA ASN A 2 43.51 -16.57 14.57
C ASN A 2 44.67 -16.56 13.57
N ASP A 3 45.83 -16.96 14.09
CA ASP A 3 47.21 -16.95 13.59
C ASP A 3 47.47 -17.87 12.37
N ALA A 4 46.48 -18.07 11.50
CA ALA A 4 46.58 -18.94 10.32
C ALA A 4 47.14 -18.23 9.08
N SER A 5 47.16 -16.88 9.07
CA SER A 5 47.62 -16.09 7.93
C SER A 5 49.15 -15.86 7.90
N ALA A 6 49.84 -16.09 9.02
CA ALA A 6 51.29 -15.89 9.14
C ALA A 6 52.12 -16.95 8.37
N SER A 7 51.55 -18.13 8.10
CA SER A 7 52.19 -19.23 7.35
C SER A 7 52.04 -19.15 5.82
N LEU A 8 51.27 -18.17 5.32
CA LEU A 8 50.99 -18.03 3.90
C LEU A 8 52.11 -17.25 3.17
N SER A 9 52.50 -17.72 1.99
CA SER A 9 53.44 -16.98 1.14
C SER A 9 52.92 -15.56 0.85
N PRO A 10 53.80 -14.57 0.62
CA PRO A 10 53.39 -13.20 0.29
C PRO A 10 52.33 -13.12 -0.81
N THR A 11 52.44 -13.96 -1.85
CA THR A 11 51.47 -14.07 -2.95
C THR A 11 50.11 -14.60 -2.49
N LYS A 12 50.07 -15.64 -1.63
CA LYS A 12 48.81 -16.17 -1.09
C LYS A 12 48.13 -15.16 -0.16
N ARG A 13 48.90 -14.38 0.61
CA ARG A 13 48.37 -13.28 1.43
C ARG A 13 47.77 -12.16 0.57
N ALA A 14 48.47 -11.76 -0.50
CA ALA A 14 47.96 -10.77 -1.44
C ALA A 14 46.65 -11.21 -2.13
N LEU A 15 46.58 -12.48 -2.58
CA LEU A 15 45.37 -13.04 -3.19
C LEU A 15 44.20 -13.08 -2.19
N LEU A 16 44.44 -13.47 -0.94
CA LEU A 16 43.40 -13.47 0.10
C LEU A 16 42.91 -12.05 0.42
N ALA A 17 43.82 -11.07 0.48
CA ALA A 17 43.48 -9.66 0.67
C ALA A 17 42.63 -9.12 -0.49
N ILE A 18 43.00 -9.41 -1.74
CA ILE A 18 42.22 -9.04 -2.93
C ILE A 18 40.82 -9.66 -2.88
N LYS A 19 40.70 -10.97 -2.60
CA LYS A 19 39.39 -11.63 -2.46
C LYS A 19 38.54 -11.03 -1.36
N THR A 20 39.16 -10.67 -0.23
CA THR A 20 38.46 -10.03 0.89
C THR A 20 37.99 -8.62 0.53
N LEU A 21 38.81 -7.84 -0.18
CA LEU A 21 38.45 -6.51 -0.65
C LEU A 21 37.35 -6.56 -1.71
N GLN A 22 37.40 -7.52 -2.64
CA GLN A 22 36.35 -7.77 -3.62
C GLN A 22 35.04 -8.13 -2.92
N ALA A 23 35.04 -9.08 -1.98
CA ALA A 23 33.84 -9.44 -1.23
C ALA A 23 33.26 -8.25 -0.43
N LYS A 24 34.12 -7.38 0.13
CA LYS A 24 33.68 -6.16 0.80
C LYS A 24 33.07 -5.15 -0.18
N LEU A 25 33.67 -4.97 -1.35
CA LEU A 25 33.15 -4.09 -2.39
C LEU A 25 31.80 -4.58 -2.89
N ASP A 26 31.68 -5.88 -3.20
CA ASP A 26 30.43 -6.51 -3.63
C ASP A 26 29.34 -6.36 -2.58
N ALA A 27 29.66 -6.54 -1.30
CA ALA A 27 28.70 -6.35 -0.20
C ALA A 27 28.26 -4.89 -0.05
N LEU A 28 29.16 -3.92 -0.24
CA LEU A 28 28.83 -2.49 -0.21
C LEU A 28 27.96 -2.09 -1.41
N GLU A 29 28.30 -2.57 -2.61
CA GLU A 29 27.47 -2.35 -3.80
C GLU A 29 26.08 -2.98 -3.65
N GLN A 30 26.01 -4.22 -3.15
CA GLN A 30 24.73 -4.88 -2.89
C GLN A 30 23.89 -4.11 -1.87
N ALA A 31 24.48 -3.60 -0.80
CA ALA A 31 23.76 -2.81 0.20
C ALA A 31 23.28 -1.45 -0.37
N GLN A 32 24.09 -0.81 -1.20
CA GLN A 32 23.76 0.49 -1.80
C GLN A 32 22.63 0.40 -2.82
N TYR A 33 22.61 -0.66 -3.63
CA TYR A 33 21.66 -0.87 -4.72
C TYR A 33 20.64 -1.97 -4.42
N GLU A 34 20.47 -2.33 -3.14
CA GLU A 34 19.54 -3.39 -2.76
C GLU A 34 18.12 -3.03 -3.23
N PRO A 35 17.45 -3.91 -4.00
CA PRO A 35 16.06 -3.73 -4.38
C PRO A 35 15.16 -3.70 -3.15
N ILE A 36 14.14 -2.84 -3.18
CA ILE A 36 13.16 -2.72 -2.11
C ILE A 36 11.85 -3.37 -2.57
N ALA A 37 11.44 -4.42 -1.87
CA ALA A 37 10.20 -5.15 -2.14
C ALA A 37 8.99 -4.40 -1.60
N ILE A 38 7.94 -4.31 -2.41
CA ILE A 38 6.59 -3.92 -1.99
C ILE A 38 5.86 -5.21 -1.61
N VAL A 39 5.59 -5.37 -0.31
CA VAL A 39 5.02 -6.62 0.25
C VAL A 39 3.55 -6.51 0.66
N GLY A 40 3.01 -5.29 0.74
CA GLY A 40 1.59 -5.06 0.92
C GLY A 40 1.19 -3.63 0.62
N MET A 41 -0.10 -3.40 0.45
CA MET A 41 -0.65 -2.10 0.11
C MET A 41 -2.11 -1.96 0.52
N SER A 42 -2.57 -0.74 0.73
CA SER A 42 -3.98 -0.39 0.90
C SER A 42 -4.27 0.95 0.21
N CYS A 43 -5.52 1.19 -0.16
CA CYS A 43 -5.93 2.46 -0.72
C CYS A 43 -7.42 2.79 -0.50
N ARG A 44 -7.71 4.08 -0.52
CA ARG A 44 -9.06 4.65 -0.60
C ARG A 44 -9.03 5.77 -1.63
N PHE A 45 -9.79 5.64 -2.71
CA PHE A 45 -9.82 6.62 -3.81
C PHE A 45 -11.27 6.90 -4.25
N PRO A 46 -11.50 7.97 -5.03
CA PRO A 46 -12.81 8.28 -5.59
C PRO A 46 -13.40 7.12 -6.40
N GLY A 47 -14.73 7.12 -6.54
CA GLY A 47 -15.45 6.06 -7.26
C GLY A 47 -15.72 4.80 -6.41
N GLY A 48 -15.71 4.94 -5.08
CA GLY A 48 -16.00 3.85 -4.15
C GLY A 48 -14.86 2.85 -3.98
N VAL A 49 -13.62 3.27 -4.24
CA VAL A 49 -12.44 2.42 -4.10
C VAL A 49 -12.07 2.29 -2.63
N ASP A 50 -12.02 1.05 -2.17
CA ASP A 50 -11.76 0.65 -0.78
C ASP A 50 -10.69 -0.46 -0.64
N SER A 51 -9.96 -0.73 -1.71
CA SER A 51 -8.97 -1.81 -1.77
C SER A 51 -8.19 -1.72 -3.08
N PRO A 52 -6.97 -2.30 -3.14
CA PRO A 52 -6.25 -2.45 -4.41
C PRO A 52 -7.09 -3.19 -5.47
N ASP A 53 -7.87 -4.19 -5.07
CA ASP A 53 -8.77 -4.94 -5.95
C ASP A 53 -9.91 -4.09 -6.53
N SER A 54 -10.58 -3.27 -5.71
CA SER A 54 -11.63 -2.36 -6.20
C SER A 54 -11.03 -1.25 -7.05
N PHE A 55 -9.81 -0.81 -6.74
CA PHE A 55 -9.08 0.16 -7.56
C PHE A 55 -8.78 -0.40 -8.96
N TRP A 56 -8.28 -1.63 -9.03
CA TRP A 56 -8.06 -2.30 -10.31
C TRP A 56 -9.35 -2.46 -11.11
N LYS A 57 -10.47 -2.81 -10.46
CA LYS A 57 -11.78 -2.88 -11.12
C LYS A 57 -12.20 -1.54 -11.71
N LEU A 58 -11.95 -0.43 -11.00
CA LEU A 58 -12.22 0.94 -11.48
C LEU A 58 -11.39 1.25 -12.74
N LEU A 59 -10.08 0.98 -12.71
CA LEU A 59 -9.16 1.20 -13.83
C LEU A 59 -9.56 0.36 -15.05
N LYS A 60 -9.85 -0.92 -14.84
CA LYS A 60 -10.27 -1.84 -15.92
C LYS A 60 -11.59 -1.43 -16.56
N ARG A 61 -12.51 -0.88 -15.78
CA ARG A 61 -13.79 -0.34 -16.27
C ARG A 61 -13.66 1.05 -16.89
N GLN A 62 -12.46 1.63 -16.93
CA GLN A 62 -12.20 2.96 -17.49
C GLN A 62 -13.11 4.03 -16.86
N THR A 63 -13.35 3.90 -15.56
CA THR A 63 -14.28 4.78 -14.85
C THR A 63 -13.65 6.14 -14.59
N ASP A 64 -14.42 7.19 -14.94
CA ASP A 64 -14.21 8.57 -14.49
C ASP A 64 -14.91 8.74 -13.14
N ALA A 65 -14.13 9.03 -12.10
CA ALA A 65 -14.59 9.16 -10.73
C ALA A 65 -14.76 10.62 -10.28
N ILE A 66 -14.74 11.58 -11.22
CA ILE A 66 -15.03 12.98 -10.94
C ILE A 66 -16.52 13.18 -10.74
N SER A 67 -16.87 13.85 -9.64
CA SER A 67 -18.24 14.15 -9.24
C SER A 67 -18.34 15.59 -8.74
N LYS A 68 -19.55 16.07 -8.51
CA LYS A 68 -19.77 17.37 -7.87
C LYS A 68 -19.26 17.34 -6.42
N VAL A 69 -18.85 18.49 -5.88
CA VAL A 69 -18.59 18.64 -4.43
C VAL A 69 -19.78 18.07 -3.65
N PRO A 70 -19.57 17.09 -2.75
CA PRO A 70 -20.64 16.54 -1.95
C PRO A 70 -21.28 17.58 -1.03
N SER A 71 -22.57 17.47 -0.78
CA SER A 71 -23.35 18.42 0.02
C SER A 71 -22.93 18.47 1.49
N ASP A 72 -22.21 17.46 1.98
CA ASP A 72 -21.69 17.36 3.34
C ASP A 72 -20.33 18.10 3.53
N ARG A 73 -19.82 18.80 2.50
CA ARG A 73 -18.56 19.56 2.57
C ARG A 73 -18.79 21.06 2.75
N TRP A 74 -19.18 21.72 1.66
CA TRP A 74 -19.54 23.13 1.63
C TRP A 74 -20.51 23.36 0.46
N PRO A 75 -21.33 24.44 0.50
CA PRO A 75 -22.25 24.74 -0.59
C PRO A 75 -21.49 25.32 -1.79
N SER A 76 -20.94 24.44 -2.64
CA SER A 76 -19.98 24.78 -3.70
C SER A 76 -20.46 25.83 -4.70
N GLU A 77 -21.77 25.89 -4.93
CA GLU A 77 -22.46 26.73 -5.87
C GLU A 77 -22.42 28.20 -5.46
N HIS A 78 -22.37 28.48 -4.15
CA HIS A 78 -22.13 29.84 -3.65
C HIS A 78 -20.73 30.35 -4.00
N TYR A 79 -19.78 29.45 -4.26
CA TYR A 79 -18.40 29.79 -4.60
C TYR A 79 -18.13 29.66 -6.10
N HIS A 80 -19.07 29.24 -6.94
CA HIS A 80 -18.84 29.08 -8.37
C HIS A 80 -18.81 30.41 -9.12
N ASP A 81 -17.87 30.57 -10.05
CA ASP A 81 -17.88 31.60 -11.10
C ASP A 81 -17.13 31.10 -12.33
N VAL A 82 -17.54 31.54 -13.53
CA VAL A 82 -16.88 31.17 -14.79
C VAL A 82 -15.56 31.91 -14.99
N GLU A 83 -15.38 33.06 -14.34
CA GLU A 83 -14.15 33.84 -14.36
C GLU A 83 -13.19 33.33 -13.28
N PRO A 84 -12.06 32.69 -13.64
CA PRO A 84 -11.14 32.08 -12.67
C PRO A 84 -10.60 33.06 -11.62
N THR A 85 -10.52 34.36 -11.96
CA THR A 85 -9.98 35.39 -11.05
C THR A 85 -11.03 36.07 -10.18
N ALA A 86 -12.33 35.77 -10.34
CA ALA A 86 -13.42 36.39 -9.59
C ALA A 86 -13.18 36.34 -8.04
N PRO A 87 -13.34 37.46 -7.31
CA PRO A 87 -13.07 37.51 -5.86
C PRO A 87 -13.87 36.48 -5.06
N GLY A 88 -13.19 35.65 -4.27
CA GLY A 88 -13.83 34.62 -3.42
C GLY A 88 -14.48 33.45 -4.18
N LYS A 89 -14.26 33.33 -5.49
CA LYS A 89 -14.87 32.30 -6.33
C LYS A 89 -13.88 31.26 -6.83
N MET A 90 -14.39 30.11 -7.24
CA MET A 90 -13.68 28.99 -7.83
C MET A 90 -14.31 28.59 -9.16
N ILE A 91 -13.48 28.19 -10.12
CA ILE A 91 -13.90 27.89 -11.50
C ILE A 91 -14.58 26.52 -11.65
N SER A 92 -14.40 25.63 -10.66
CA SER A 92 -14.95 24.28 -10.72
C SER A 92 -15.63 23.89 -9.41
N CYS A 93 -16.77 23.23 -9.55
CA CYS A 93 -17.48 22.55 -8.46
C CYS A 93 -17.39 21.03 -8.59
N ASN A 94 -16.41 20.53 -9.35
CA ASN A 94 -16.20 19.11 -9.56
C ASN A 94 -14.83 18.68 -9.04
N GLY A 95 -14.75 17.42 -8.59
CA GLY A 95 -13.52 16.80 -8.11
C GLY A 95 -13.71 15.32 -7.80
N GLY A 96 -12.62 14.65 -7.46
CA GLY A 96 -12.65 13.28 -6.97
C GLY A 96 -12.86 13.27 -5.45
N PHE A 97 -14.00 12.78 -4.97
CA PHE A 97 -14.30 12.73 -3.54
C PHE A 97 -14.43 11.30 -3.06
N ILE A 98 -14.08 11.07 -1.79
CA ILE A 98 -14.41 9.80 -1.14
C ILE A 98 -15.53 10.00 -0.12
N PRO A 99 -16.40 9.00 0.09
CA PRO A 99 -17.51 9.12 1.03
C PRO A 99 -17.03 9.16 2.48
N SER A 100 -17.94 9.45 3.41
CA SER A 100 -17.72 9.26 4.85
C SER A 100 -16.54 10.08 5.40
N LEU A 101 -16.54 11.39 5.16
CA LEU A 101 -15.44 12.29 5.54
C LEU A 101 -15.03 12.14 7.01
N TYR A 102 -16.00 12.06 7.91
CA TYR A 102 -15.78 12.08 9.35
C TYR A 102 -16.01 10.71 10.03
N ASP A 103 -16.29 9.66 9.26
CA ASP A 103 -16.54 8.34 9.86
C ASP A 103 -15.21 7.68 10.24
N PHE A 104 -15.12 7.12 11.45
CA PHE A 104 -13.91 6.51 11.96
C PHE A 104 -14.19 5.49 13.08
N ASP A 105 -13.36 4.46 13.23
CA ASP A 105 -13.45 3.51 14.35
C ASP A 105 -12.49 3.93 15.48
N ALA A 106 -12.88 4.98 16.22
CA ALA A 106 -12.02 5.61 17.23
C ALA A 106 -11.58 4.62 18.34
N ALA A 107 -12.52 3.79 18.81
CA ALA A 107 -12.25 2.79 19.84
C ALA A 107 -11.23 1.74 19.37
N PHE A 108 -11.26 1.34 18.10
CA PHE A 108 -10.23 0.46 17.53
C PHE A 108 -8.83 1.08 17.64
N PHE A 109 -8.70 2.35 17.30
CA PHE A 109 -7.42 3.06 17.31
C PHE A 109 -7.02 3.65 18.67
N ARG A 110 -7.74 3.29 19.75
CA ARG A 110 -7.50 3.78 21.12
C ARG A 110 -7.61 5.32 21.20
N VAL A 111 -8.46 5.91 20.37
CA VAL A 111 -8.79 7.34 20.36
C VAL A 111 -10.10 7.54 21.11
N SER A 112 -10.12 8.48 22.06
CA SER A 112 -11.37 8.78 22.79
C SER A 112 -12.39 9.48 21.88
N PRO A 113 -13.71 9.32 22.10
CA PRO A 113 -14.71 10.05 21.32
C PRO A 113 -14.50 11.56 21.28
N ARG A 114 -14.05 12.14 22.42
CA ARG A 114 -13.73 13.57 22.51
C ARG A 114 -12.57 13.97 21.62
N GLU A 115 -11.49 13.19 21.64
CA GLU A 115 -10.34 13.43 20.77
C GLU A 115 -10.72 13.25 19.29
N ALA A 116 -11.51 12.21 18.98
CA ALA A 116 -11.89 11.85 17.63
C ALA A 116 -12.61 12.99 16.88
N VAL A 117 -13.42 13.80 17.56
CA VAL A 117 -14.10 14.97 16.96
C VAL A 117 -13.10 16.00 16.42
N THR A 118 -11.97 16.20 17.11
CA THR A 118 -10.94 17.20 16.74
C THR A 118 -9.83 16.62 15.84
N LEU A 119 -9.82 15.31 15.65
CA LEU A 119 -8.80 14.60 14.88
C LEU A 119 -9.02 14.86 13.38
N ASP A 120 -8.02 15.35 12.67
CA ASP A 120 -8.08 15.59 11.22
C ASP A 120 -8.47 14.29 10.48
N PRO A 121 -9.51 14.30 9.61
CA PRO A 121 -9.86 13.19 8.74
C PRO A 121 -8.71 12.56 7.94
N GLN A 122 -7.64 13.32 7.65
CA GLN A 122 -6.41 12.80 7.04
C GLN A 122 -5.69 11.82 7.97
N GLN A 123 -5.59 12.12 9.27
CA GLN A 123 -5.00 11.21 10.25
C GLN A 123 -5.84 9.95 10.41
N ARG A 124 -7.17 10.10 10.47
CA ARG A 124 -8.12 8.97 10.53
C ARG A 124 -7.93 8.01 9.36
N LEU A 125 -7.87 8.56 8.14
CA LEU A 125 -7.59 7.79 6.94
C LEU A 125 -6.22 7.10 6.99
N ALA A 126 -5.18 7.81 7.41
CA ALA A 126 -3.83 7.25 7.48
C ALA A 126 -3.75 6.05 8.45
N LEU A 127 -4.45 6.11 9.59
CA LEU A 127 -4.52 5.03 10.57
C LEU A 127 -5.18 3.77 10.00
N GLU A 128 -6.34 3.92 9.35
CA GLU A 128 -7.02 2.80 8.70
C GLU A 128 -6.18 2.19 7.58
N LEU A 129 -5.63 3.02 6.69
CA LEU A 129 -4.80 2.56 5.58
C LEU A 129 -3.53 1.86 6.07
N GLY A 130 -2.88 2.41 7.11
CA GLY A 130 -1.68 1.84 7.69
C GLY A 130 -1.92 0.44 8.24
N TRP A 131 -3.02 0.27 8.98
CA TRP A 131 -3.45 -1.04 9.49
C TRP A 131 -3.76 -2.02 8.35
N GLU A 132 -4.57 -1.59 7.37
CA GLU A 132 -4.97 -2.41 6.22
C GLU A 132 -3.74 -2.86 5.41
N ALA A 133 -2.74 -1.99 5.19
CA ALA A 133 -1.55 -2.31 4.42
C ALA A 133 -0.68 -3.37 5.10
N LEU A 134 -0.58 -3.34 6.44
CA LEU A 134 0.13 -4.36 7.23
C LEU A 134 -0.60 -5.71 7.17
N GLU A 135 -1.93 -5.71 7.35
CA GLU A 135 -2.71 -6.94 7.20
C GLU A 135 -2.65 -7.49 5.78
N HIS A 136 -2.66 -6.63 4.76
CA HIS A 136 -2.47 -7.02 3.36
C HIS A 136 -1.08 -7.65 3.13
N ALA A 137 -0.05 -7.18 3.83
CA ALA A 137 1.29 -7.79 3.81
C ALA A 137 1.39 -9.11 4.60
N GLY A 138 0.33 -9.53 5.31
CA GLY A 138 0.38 -10.65 6.24
C GLY A 138 1.32 -10.39 7.42
N VAL A 139 1.37 -9.13 7.88
CA VAL A 139 2.12 -8.70 9.06
C VAL A 139 1.10 -8.31 10.13
N ALA A 140 1.10 -9.03 11.25
CA ALA A 140 0.24 -8.71 12.39
C ALA A 140 0.69 -7.37 13.02
N PRO A 141 -0.15 -6.32 13.03
CA PRO A 141 0.25 -5.01 13.54
C PRO A 141 0.71 -5.04 15.00
N ASP A 142 0.00 -5.74 15.88
CA ASP A 142 0.36 -5.79 17.31
C ASP A 142 1.68 -6.54 17.58
N ALA A 143 2.08 -7.43 16.67
CA ALA A 143 3.34 -8.16 16.79
C ALA A 143 4.57 -7.30 16.49
N LEU A 144 4.39 -6.12 15.88
CA LEU A 144 5.51 -5.24 15.53
C LEU A 144 6.24 -4.69 16.77
N SER A 145 5.51 -4.41 17.85
CA SER A 145 6.06 -3.89 19.11
C SER A 145 6.82 -4.92 19.95
N THR A 146 6.67 -6.21 19.63
CA THR A 146 7.21 -7.32 20.45
C THR A 146 8.62 -7.76 20.06
N ASP A 147 9.15 -7.25 18.95
CA ASP A 147 10.45 -7.59 18.40
C ASP A 147 11.40 -6.40 18.59
N ASP A 148 12.15 -6.39 19.69
CA ASP A 148 13.07 -5.29 20.06
C ASP A 148 14.14 -5.01 18.98
N GLN A 149 14.38 -5.96 18.07
CA GLN A 149 15.32 -5.81 16.95
C GLN A 149 14.64 -5.26 15.68
N ARG A 150 13.34 -5.02 15.71
CA ARG A 150 12.55 -4.56 14.56
C ARG A 150 12.29 -3.06 14.61
N ALA A 151 13.13 -2.32 13.91
CA ALA A 151 12.89 -0.90 13.63
C ALA A 151 11.93 -0.76 12.44
N VAL A 152 10.70 -0.31 12.69
CA VAL A 152 9.73 0.04 11.65
C VAL A 152 9.71 1.55 11.45
N GLY A 153 9.99 2.01 10.24
CA GLY A 153 9.87 3.43 9.88
C GLY A 153 8.47 3.78 9.34
N VAL A 154 8.02 5.01 9.56
CA VAL A 154 6.76 5.58 9.08
C VAL A 154 7.05 6.86 8.28
N PHE A 155 6.64 6.90 7.02
CA PHE A 155 6.86 8.04 6.12
C PHE A 155 5.54 8.44 5.46
N LEU A 156 4.98 9.58 5.85
CA LEU A 156 3.63 10.00 5.44
C LEU A 156 3.68 11.30 4.65
N GLY A 157 3.30 11.24 3.37
CA GLY A 157 3.03 12.41 2.55
C GLY A 157 1.72 13.10 2.96
N ILE A 158 1.79 14.33 3.43
CA ILE A 158 0.64 15.11 3.88
C ILE A 158 0.97 16.61 3.73
N SER A 159 0.01 17.41 3.24
CA SER A 159 0.25 18.82 2.91
C SER A 159 -0.93 19.74 3.25
N SER A 160 -2.17 19.25 3.20
CA SER A 160 -3.34 20.11 3.45
C SER A 160 -3.57 20.34 4.95
N ILE A 161 -4.06 21.53 5.30
CA ILE A 161 -4.36 21.96 6.68
C ILE A 161 -5.81 22.43 6.83
N ASP A 162 -6.69 21.99 5.92
CA ASP A 162 -8.08 22.43 5.83
C ASP A 162 -8.84 22.26 7.16
N HIS A 163 -8.68 21.12 7.84
CA HIS A 163 -9.36 20.85 9.11
C HIS A 163 -8.92 21.81 10.21
N TRP A 164 -7.62 22.11 10.27
CA TRP A 164 -7.08 23.10 11.21
C TRP A 164 -7.67 24.50 10.97
N GLN A 165 -7.76 24.92 9.70
CA GLN A 165 -8.38 26.20 9.32
C GLN A 165 -9.84 26.26 9.77
N GLN A 166 -10.62 25.22 9.49
CA GLN A 166 -12.02 25.12 9.91
C GLN A 166 -12.20 25.17 11.44
N LEU A 167 -11.27 24.58 12.20
CA LEU A 167 -11.31 24.62 13.67
C LEU A 167 -10.93 26.01 14.22
N LEU A 168 -10.01 26.73 13.57
CA LEU A 168 -9.60 28.07 14.00
C LEU A 168 -10.65 29.16 13.73
N GLU A 169 -11.62 28.91 12.85
CA GLU A 169 -12.78 29.79 12.64
C GLU A 169 -13.79 29.73 13.80
N ARG A 170 -13.62 28.78 14.73
CA ARG A 170 -14.48 28.61 15.91
C ARG A 170 -14.06 29.54 17.06
N SER A 171 -14.89 29.61 18.10
CA SER A 171 -14.60 30.43 19.28
C SER A 171 -13.29 29.99 19.96
N PRO A 172 -12.44 30.93 20.44
CA PRO A 172 -11.28 30.59 21.27
C PRO A 172 -11.61 29.71 22.49
N GLU A 173 -12.85 29.75 22.97
CA GLU A 173 -13.34 28.90 24.06
C GLU A 173 -13.44 27.41 23.69
N GLU A 174 -13.48 27.08 22.39
CA GLU A 174 -13.52 25.71 21.86
C GLU A 174 -12.11 25.12 21.65
N ILE A 175 -11.05 25.90 21.89
CA ILE A 175 -9.68 25.42 21.80
C ILE A 175 -9.40 24.49 22.99
N ASP A 176 -9.25 23.21 22.73
CA ASP A 176 -8.91 22.20 23.73
C ASP A 176 -7.52 21.57 23.51
N ALA A 177 -7.13 20.72 24.46
CA ALA A 177 -5.79 20.10 24.47
C ALA A 177 -5.54 19.15 23.28
N TYR A 178 -6.59 18.64 22.62
CA TYR A 178 -6.47 17.69 21.52
C TYR A 178 -6.25 18.38 20.17
N LEU A 179 -6.58 19.66 20.05
CA LEU A 179 -6.51 20.42 18.80
C LEU A 179 -5.12 20.29 18.13
N ALA A 180 -4.03 20.53 18.87
CA ALA A 180 -2.67 20.43 18.35
C ALA A 180 -2.31 19.01 17.89
N THR A 181 -2.60 18.00 18.72
CA THR A 181 -2.34 16.58 18.41
C THR A 181 -3.27 16.03 17.33
N GLY A 182 -4.44 16.62 17.15
CA GLY A 182 -5.43 16.22 16.15
C GLY A 182 -5.07 16.66 14.74
N ASN A 183 -4.24 17.69 14.58
CA ASN A 183 -4.09 18.40 13.30
C ASN A 183 -2.64 18.59 12.83
N SER A 184 -1.65 18.49 13.73
CA SER A 184 -0.26 18.59 13.33
C SER A 184 0.15 17.44 12.42
N HIS A 185 0.77 17.75 11.27
CA HIS A 185 1.24 16.74 10.33
C HIS A 185 2.28 15.79 10.92
N SER A 186 3.19 16.30 11.76
CA SER A 186 4.17 15.44 12.45
C SER A 186 3.49 14.42 13.36
N VAL A 187 2.37 14.79 13.98
CA VAL A 187 1.57 13.88 14.80
C VAL A 187 0.82 12.87 13.93
N ALA A 188 0.45 13.18 12.68
CA ALA A 188 -0.14 12.20 11.77
C ALA A 188 0.78 10.97 11.56
N ALA A 189 2.07 11.20 11.29
CA ALA A 189 3.07 10.13 11.22
C ALA A 189 3.36 9.52 12.59
N GLY A 190 3.55 10.37 13.61
CA GLY A 190 3.84 9.91 14.99
C GLY A 190 2.74 9.06 15.60
N ARG A 191 1.48 9.28 15.26
CA ARG A 191 0.32 8.52 15.75
C ARG A 191 0.27 7.11 15.20
N LEU A 192 0.68 6.90 13.93
CA LEU A 192 0.90 5.56 13.38
C LEU A 192 2.01 4.84 14.15
N SER A 193 3.15 5.52 14.37
CA SER A 193 4.27 4.95 15.13
C SER A 193 3.87 4.58 16.56
N PHE A 194 3.14 5.48 17.23
CA PHE A 194 2.62 5.29 18.58
C PHE A 194 1.63 4.12 18.67
N LEU A 195 0.66 4.06 17.76
CA LEU A 195 -0.34 2.98 17.70
C LEU A 195 0.33 1.62 17.55
N LEU A 196 1.31 1.52 16.65
CA LEU A 196 2.00 0.26 16.33
C LEU A 196 3.09 -0.09 17.35
N GLY A 197 3.43 0.83 18.26
CA GLY A 197 4.51 0.66 19.24
C GLY A 197 5.89 0.49 18.57
N VAL A 198 6.16 1.25 17.50
CA VAL A 198 7.38 1.11 16.70
C VAL A 198 8.33 2.31 16.82
N ASN A 199 9.63 2.05 16.67
CA ASN A 199 10.69 2.98 17.03
C ASN A 199 11.64 3.40 15.89
N GLY A 200 11.28 3.14 14.62
CA GLY A 200 12.07 3.60 13.47
C GLY A 200 11.82 5.08 13.12
N PRO A 201 12.43 5.59 12.03
CA PRO A 201 12.20 6.98 11.58
C PRO A 201 10.71 7.26 11.35
N SER A 202 10.19 8.38 11.87
CA SER A 202 8.77 8.74 11.79
C SER A 202 8.62 10.16 11.26
N LEU A 203 8.29 10.31 9.98
CA LEU A 203 8.34 11.59 9.27
C LEU A 203 7.03 11.90 8.56
N ALA A 204 6.58 13.15 8.72
CA ALA A 204 5.63 13.77 7.80
C ALA A 204 6.40 14.50 6.71
N VAL A 205 6.02 14.28 5.46
CA VAL A 205 6.70 14.82 4.28
C VAL A 205 5.74 15.74 3.54
N ASP A 206 6.12 17.01 3.44
CA ASP A 206 5.40 18.01 2.64
C ASP A 206 6.31 18.57 1.54
N THR A 207 6.13 18.05 0.33
CA THR A 207 6.70 18.58 -0.89
C THR A 207 5.59 18.82 -1.92
N ALA A 208 4.41 19.22 -1.44
CA ALA A 208 3.18 19.38 -2.21
C ALA A 208 2.79 18.11 -2.99
N CYS A 209 2.59 18.19 -4.31
CA CYS A 209 2.10 17.09 -5.12
C CYS A 209 3.05 15.87 -5.22
N SER A 210 4.33 16.04 -4.83
CA SER A 210 5.32 14.96 -4.81
C SER A 210 5.49 14.29 -3.43
N SER A 211 4.81 14.78 -2.39
CA SER A 211 4.99 14.39 -0.98
C SER A 211 5.10 12.88 -0.77
N SER A 212 4.11 12.11 -1.23
CA SER A 212 4.12 10.65 -1.03
C SER A 212 5.17 9.90 -1.82
N LEU A 213 5.59 10.40 -2.99
CA LEU A 213 6.66 9.75 -3.76
C LEU A 213 8.04 10.07 -3.18
N VAL A 214 8.22 11.28 -2.63
CA VAL A 214 9.40 11.63 -1.83
C VAL A 214 9.43 10.79 -0.55
N ALA A 215 8.30 10.56 0.11
CA ALA A 215 8.22 9.66 1.27
C ALA A 215 8.68 8.24 0.93
N VAL A 216 8.30 7.70 -0.24
CA VAL A 216 8.81 6.40 -0.74
C VAL A 216 10.32 6.43 -0.97
N HIS A 217 10.86 7.50 -1.56
CA HIS A 217 12.31 7.66 -1.70
C HIS A 217 13.03 7.61 -0.35
N LEU A 218 12.60 8.41 0.63
CA LEU A 218 13.22 8.46 1.96
C LEU A 218 13.16 7.10 2.67
N ALA A 219 12.04 6.39 2.56
CA ALA A 219 11.90 5.05 3.11
C ALA A 219 12.83 4.03 2.45
N CYS A 220 12.98 4.07 1.11
CA CYS A 220 13.95 3.23 0.40
C CYS A 220 15.38 3.49 0.88
N GLN A 221 15.75 4.76 1.08
CA GLN A 221 17.07 5.14 1.59
C GLN A 221 17.27 4.66 3.03
N SER A 222 16.27 4.80 3.90
CA SER A 222 16.31 4.37 5.30
C SER A 222 16.46 2.84 5.41
N LEU A 223 15.77 2.08 4.55
CA LEU A 223 15.90 0.63 4.45
C LEU A 223 17.30 0.21 3.98
N ARG A 224 17.88 0.86 2.97
CA ARG A 224 19.25 0.57 2.49
C ARG A 224 20.31 0.89 3.54
N GLN A 225 20.11 1.99 4.27
CA GLN A 225 21.00 2.41 5.37
C GLN A 225 20.77 1.63 6.66
N ARG A 226 19.77 0.73 6.69
CA ARG A 226 19.40 -0.10 7.84
C ARG A 226 18.96 0.71 9.07
N GLU A 227 18.45 1.92 8.87
CA GLU A 227 17.76 2.71 9.92
C GLU A 227 16.43 2.05 10.30
N CYS A 228 15.84 1.28 9.38
CA CYS A 228 14.70 0.42 9.62
C CYS A 228 14.84 -0.90 8.83
N ASN A 229 14.03 -1.90 9.16
CA ASN A 229 13.95 -3.18 8.44
C ASN A 229 12.57 -3.44 7.80
N LEU A 230 11.59 -2.61 8.15
CA LEU A 230 10.28 -2.51 7.51
C LEU A 230 9.92 -1.02 7.49
N ALA A 231 9.31 -0.56 6.39
CA ALA A 231 8.79 0.81 6.32
C ALA A 231 7.32 0.80 5.91
N LEU A 232 6.50 1.53 6.66
CA LEU A 232 5.13 1.87 6.30
C LEU A 232 5.14 3.25 5.66
N VAL A 233 4.71 3.33 4.40
CA VAL A 233 4.90 4.54 3.60
C VAL A 233 3.63 4.87 2.84
N GLY A 234 3.26 6.14 2.76
CA GLY A 234 2.08 6.50 1.98
C GLY A 234 1.85 7.99 1.86
N GLY A 235 0.62 8.33 1.51
CA GLY A 235 0.15 9.70 1.50
C GLY A 235 -1.37 9.78 1.58
N VAL A 236 -1.85 10.88 2.13
CA VAL A 236 -3.27 11.15 2.31
C VAL A 236 -3.60 12.57 1.87
N ASN A 237 -4.80 12.74 1.33
CA ASN A 237 -5.35 14.04 0.95
C ASN A 237 -6.86 14.10 1.19
N ARG A 238 -7.31 15.21 1.77
CA ARG A 238 -8.72 15.51 2.03
C ARG A 238 -9.03 16.93 1.62
N ILE A 239 -10.26 17.16 1.15
CA ILE A 239 -10.73 18.48 0.74
C ILE A 239 -11.93 18.82 1.62
N LEU A 240 -11.72 19.69 2.61
CA LEU A 240 -12.77 20.03 3.58
C LEU A 240 -13.30 21.45 3.36
N THR A 241 -12.51 22.35 2.78
CA THR A 241 -12.88 23.76 2.60
C THR A 241 -12.75 24.23 1.15
N PRO A 242 -13.47 25.29 0.75
CA PRO A 242 -13.32 25.89 -0.58
C PRO A 242 -12.00 26.67 -0.77
N ALA A 243 -11.28 26.98 0.31
CA ALA A 243 -10.19 27.96 0.30
C ALA A 243 -9.08 27.62 -0.70
N ALA A 244 -8.59 26.37 -0.68
CA ALA A 244 -7.58 25.90 -1.63
C ALA A 244 -8.11 25.87 -3.07
N SER A 245 -9.38 25.50 -3.28
CA SER A 245 -9.99 25.49 -4.63
C SER A 245 -10.12 26.91 -5.21
N ILE A 246 -10.44 27.90 -4.38
CA ILE A 246 -10.46 29.33 -4.75
C ILE A 246 -9.03 29.79 -5.09
N ASN A 247 -8.04 29.44 -4.26
CA ASN A 247 -6.64 29.79 -4.51
C ASN A 247 -6.16 29.22 -5.87
N PHE A 248 -6.35 27.91 -6.09
CA PHE A 248 -5.92 27.25 -7.32
C PHE A 248 -6.68 27.73 -8.55
N SER A 249 -7.93 28.18 -8.42
CA SER A 249 -8.66 28.85 -9.51
C SER A 249 -7.98 30.18 -9.89
N LYS A 250 -7.63 30.99 -8.90
CA LYS A 250 -6.92 32.27 -9.11
C LYS A 250 -5.52 32.06 -9.69
N ALA A 251 -4.86 30.98 -9.30
CA ALA A 251 -3.57 30.56 -9.85
C ALA A 251 -3.69 29.91 -11.24
N ARG A 252 -4.90 29.79 -11.80
CA ARG A 252 -5.18 29.15 -13.11
C ARG A 252 -4.68 27.71 -13.20
N MET A 253 -4.75 26.99 -12.08
CA MET A 253 -4.31 25.60 -11.98
C MET A 253 -5.44 24.59 -12.24
N LEU A 254 -6.70 25.00 -12.05
CA LEU A 254 -7.85 24.11 -12.13
C LEU A 254 -8.52 24.10 -13.50
N SER A 255 -8.93 22.91 -13.93
CA SER A 255 -9.85 22.72 -15.05
C SER A 255 -11.28 23.11 -14.65
N ALA A 256 -12.03 23.80 -15.52
CA ALA A 256 -13.41 24.20 -15.22
C ALA A 256 -14.35 23.00 -14.94
N ASP A 257 -14.18 21.89 -15.65
CA ASP A 257 -15.00 20.68 -15.47
C ASP A 257 -14.48 19.73 -14.39
N GLY A 258 -13.37 20.07 -13.74
CA GLY A 258 -12.74 19.26 -12.69
C GLY A 258 -12.08 17.97 -13.21
N ARG A 259 -11.75 17.86 -14.49
CA ARG A 259 -11.08 16.69 -15.08
C ARG A 259 -9.64 16.97 -15.48
N CYS A 260 -8.76 16.00 -15.25
CA CYS A 260 -7.41 16.04 -15.78
C CYS A 260 -7.42 15.47 -17.20
N ARG A 261 -7.34 16.34 -18.21
CA ARG A 261 -7.34 15.95 -19.64
C ARG A 261 -5.91 15.72 -20.13
N THR A 262 -5.18 14.85 -19.43
CA THR A 262 -3.75 14.65 -19.61
C THR A 262 -3.41 14.24 -21.04
N PHE A 263 -2.45 14.93 -21.64
CA PHE A 263 -1.97 14.78 -23.03
C PHE A 263 -2.97 15.17 -24.12
N ASP A 264 -4.18 15.60 -23.79
CA ASP A 264 -5.17 16.04 -24.77
C ASP A 264 -4.99 17.52 -25.13
N LYS A 265 -5.41 17.91 -26.33
CA LYS A 265 -5.45 19.31 -26.79
C LYS A 265 -6.29 20.21 -25.86
N ALA A 266 -7.30 19.65 -25.19
CA ALA A 266 -8.17 20.36 -24.25
C ALA A 266 -7.61 20.43 -22.80
N ALA A 267 -6.37 19.99 -22.57
CA ALA A 267 -5.65 20.17 -21.31
C ALA A 267 -5.65 21.65 -20.88
N SER A 268 -6.28 21.95 -19.73
CA SER A 268 -6.47 23.33 -19.24
C SER A 268 -6.20 23.50 -17.74
N GLY A 269 -5.82 22.44 -17.05
CA GLY A 269 -5.72 22.40 -15.59
C GLY A 269 -6.06 21.02 -15.06
N PHE A 270 -5.98 20.86 -13.74
CA PHE A 270 -6.34 19.61 -13.08
C PHE A 270 -7.65 19.73 -12.30
N GLY A 271 -8.31 18.59 -12.11
CA GLY A 271 -9.35 18.42 -11.10
C GLY A 271 -8.76 18.01 -9.77
N ARG A 272 -9.17 18.64 -8.67
CA ARG A 272 -8.72 18.22 -7.32
C ARG A 272 -9.33 16.87 -6.93
N ALA A 273 -8.61 16.10 -6.12
CA ALA A 273 -9.14 14.86 -5.58
C ALA A 273 -8.68 14.55 -4.16
N GLU A 274 -9.55 13.86 -3.43
CA GLU A 274 -9.25 13.20 -2.17
C GLU A 274 -8.66 11.81 -2.40
N GLY A 275 -8.07 11.25 -1.36
CA GLY A 275 -7.71 9.84 -1.33
C GLY A 275 -6.47 9.58 -0.50
N GLY A 276 -6.09 8.32 -0.43
CA GLY A 276 -4.85 7.92 0.20
C GLY A 276 -4.47 6.50 -0.15
N GLY A 277 -3.18 6.23 0.00
CA GLY A 277 -2.62 4.91 -0.14
C GLY A 277 -1.47 4.70 0.83
N MET A 278 -1.26 3.46 1.22
CA MET A 278 -0.12 3.01 2.02
C MET A 278 0.50 1.78 1.36
N VAL A 279 1.82 1.65 1.45
CA VAL A 279 2.59 0.48 1.04
C VAL A 279 3.50 0.05 2.18
N VAL A 280 3.74 -1.26 2.27
CA VAL A 280 4.71 -1.86 3.18
C VAL A 280 5.95 -2.25 2.39
N LEU A 281 7.09 -1.70 2.79
CA LEU A 281 8.37 -1.88 2.12
C LEU A 281 9.34 -2.67 2.99
N LYS A 282 10.11 -3.55 2.36
CA LYS A 282 11.24 -4.25 2.97
C LYS A 282 12.39 -4.33 1.97
N ARG A 283 13.62 -4.52 2.46
CA ARG A 283 14.70 -4.99 1.59
C ARG A 283 14.28 -6.32 0.95
N LEU A 284 14.60 -6.51 -0.33
CA LEU A 284 14.19 -7.72 -1.07
C LEU A 284 14.69 -9.00 -0.40
N SER A 285 15.93 -9.00 0.09
CA SER A 285 16.50 -10.14 0.81
C SER A 285 15.70 -10.50 2.07
N ASP A 286 15.31 -9.49 2.86
CA ASP A 286 14.49 -9.68 4.06
C ASP A 286 13.06 -10.10 3.76
N ALA A 287 12.50 -9.66 2.64
CA ALA A 287 11.18 -10.09 2.18
C ALA A 287 11.20 -11.57 1.77
N GLN A 288 12.22 -11.98 1.01
CA GLN A 288 12.43 -13.37 0.60
C GLN A 288 12.69 -14.28 1.81
N ALA A 289 13.55 -13.86 2.74
CA ALA A 289 13.85 -14.60 3.96
C ALA A 289 12.60 -14.79 4.85
N ALA A 290 11.68 -13.83 4.85
CA ALA A 290 10.44 -13.88 5.63
C ALA A 290 9.29 -14.62 4.92
N GLY A 291 9.46 -15.08 3.67
CA GLY A 291 8.39 -15.70 2.89
C GLY A 291 7.25 -14.72 2.54
N ASP A 292 7.57 -13.43 2.43
CA ASP A 292 6.58 -12.42 2.07
C ASP A 292 6.17 -12.55 0.59
N ARG A 293 4.92 -12.21 0.30
CA ARG A 293 4.47 -12.01 -1.08
C ARG A 293 5.05 -10.70 -1.62
N ILE A 294 5.85 -10.78 -2.67
CA ILE A 294 6.45 -9.61 -3.31
C ILE A 294 5.59 -9.25 -4.53
N GLN A 295 4.96 -8.08 -4.51
CA GLN A 295 4.10 -7.61 -5.61
C GLN A 295 4.90 -6.94 -6.72
N ALA A 296 5.92 -6.18 -6.33
CA ALA A 296 6.86 -5.51 -7.21
C ALA A 296 8.12 -5.14 -6.42
N VAL A 297 9.17 -4.72 -7.13
CA VAL A 297 10.42 -4.23 -6.54
C VAL A 297 10.73 -2.82 -7.04
N ILE A 298 11.11 -1.94 -6.12
CA ILE A 298 11.67 -0.62 -6.43
C ILE A 298 13.18 -0.81 -6.58
N LEU A 299 13.68 -0.62 -7.79
CA LEU A 299 15.10 -0.77 -8.12
C LEU A 299 15.86 0.53 -7.88
N GLY A 300 15.26 1.66 -8.26
CA GLY A 300 15.87 2.98 -8.16
C GLY A 300 14.85 4.04 -7.81
N SER A 301 15.33 5.11 -7.19
CA SER A 301 14.52 6.28 -6.82
C SER A 301 15.42 7.50 -6.77
N ALA A 302 14.90 8.66 -7.17
CA ALA A 302 15.62 9.92 -7.05
C ALA A 302 14.67 11.08 -6.73
N THR A 303 15.21 12.12 -6.11
CA THR A 303 14.54 13.40 -5.88
C THR A 303 15.46 14.56 -6.23
N ASN A 304 14.93 15.64 -6.81
CA ASN A 304 15.68 16.88 -7.01
C ASN A 304 14.74 18.10 -6.95
N HIS A 305 15.26 19.29 -7.31
CA HIS A 305 14.48 20.52 -7.37
C HIS A 305 14.61 21.19 -8.74
N ASN A 306 13.56 21.88 -9.17
CA ASN A 306 13.54 22.68 -10.40
C ASN A 306 14.61 23.80 -10.43
N GLY A 307 15.16 24.16 -9.28
CA GLY A 307 16.01 25.34 -9.13
C GLY A 307 15.25 26.63 -9.47
N ARG A 308 15.91 27.56 -10.14
CA ARG A 308 15.31 28.82 -10.59
C ARG A 308 14.69 28.65 -11.98
N THR A 309 13.38 28.89 -12.08
CA THR A 309 12.58 28.83 -13.31
C THR A 309 11.86 30.16 -13.55
N ASN A 310 10.97 30.22 -14.56
CA ASN A 310 10.21 31.44 -14.92
C ASN A 310 9.13 31.86 -13.89
N GLY A 311 9.03 31.15 -12.78
CA GLY A 311 8.12 31.42 -11.67
C GLY A 311 8.19 30.25 -10.70
N LEU A 312 7.87 30.47 -9.42
CA LEU A 312 8.00 29.43 -8.39
C LEU A 312 7.31 28.11 -8.78
N THR A 313 6.17 28.20 -9.45
CA THR A 313 5.34 27.06 -9.86
C THR A 313 5.64 26.54 -11.27
N ALA A 314 6.54 27.18 -12.01
CA ALA A 314 6.88 26.76 -13.37
C ALA A 314 7.78 25.52 -13.33
N PRO A 315 7.40 24.43 -14.03
CA PRO A 315 8.21 23.20 -14.07
C PRO A 315 9.50 23.40 -14.87
N SER A 316 10.47 22.50 -14.68
CA SER A 316 11.76 22.52 -15.38
C SER A 316 11.99 21.22 -16.14
N LYS A 317 11.98 21.30 -17.48
CA LYS A 317 12.29 20.16 -18.37
C LYS A 317 13.62 19.50 -18.01
N LEU A 318 14.66 20.32 -17.79
CA LEU A 318 16.00 19.84 -17.45
C LEU A 318 16.04 19.13 -16.10
N ALA A 319 15.36 19.68 -15.08
CA ALA A 319 15.33 19.04 -13.76
C ALA A 319 14.54 17.73 -13.78
N GLN A 320 13.43 17.68 -14.51
CA GLN A 320 12.65 16.44 -14.69
C GLN A 320 13.45 15.37 -15.45
N ALA A 321 14.14 15.72 -16.54
CA ALA A 321 15.01 14.77 -17.24
C ALA A 321 16.13 14.26 -16.32
N ALA A 322 16.74 15.15 -15.53
CA ALA A 322 17.78 14.78 -14.57
C ALA A 322 17.28 13.83 -13.46
N VAL A 323 16.09 14.05 -12.89
CA VAL A 323 15.57 13.15 -11.84
C VAL A 323 15.25 11.76 -12.38
N ILE A 324 14.77 11.67 -13.62
CA ILE A 324 14.53 10.39 -14.30
C ILE A 324 15.86 9.66 -14.56
N GLN A 325 16.88 10.36 -15.08
CA GLN A 325 18.21 9.78 -15.29
C GLN A 325 18.89 9.33 -13.99
N GLN A 326 18.73 10.09 -12.90
CA GLN A 326 19.24 9.73 -11.57
C GLN A 326 18.56 8.46 -11.06
N ALA A 327 17.23 8.34 -11.20
CA ALA A 327 16.51 7.13 -10.80
C ALA A 327 16.91 5.91 -11.64
N LEU A 328 17.11 6.08 -12.95
CA LEU A 328 17.65 5.04 -13.84
C LEU A 328 19.06 4.59 -13.40
N THR A 329 19.94 5.55 -13.12
CA THR A 329 21.29 5.28 -12.60
C THR A 329 21.23 4.53 -11.27
N ALA A 330 20.36 4.96 -10.35
CA ALA A 330 20.13 4.29 -9.08
C ALA A 330 19.54 2.87 -9.24
N SER A 331 18.82 2.61 -10.33
CA SER A 331 18.31 1.26 -10.67
C SER A 331 19.30 0.39 -11.44
N ARG A 332 20.43 0.97 -11.90
CA ARG A 332 21.38 0.35 -12.84
C ARG A 332 20.73 -0.13 -14.14
N LEU A 333 19.64 0.50 -14.55
CA LEU A 333 18.96 0.23 -15.82
C LEU A 333 19.24 1.34 -16.85
N THR A 334 19.14 0.97 -18.12
CA THR A 334 19.15 1.93 -19.23
C THR A 334 17.72 2.36 -19.57
N PRO A 335 17.52 3.49 -20.26
CA PRO A 335 16.19 3.92 -20.70
C PRO A 335 15.45 2.90 -21.58
N ALA A 336 16.20 2.01 -22.27
CA ALA A 336 15.62 0.95 -23.10
C ALA A 336 14.88 -0.13 -22.30
N ALA A 337 15.17 -0.27 -21.00
CA ALA A 337 14.57 -1.27 -20.13
C ALA A 337 13.22 -0.87 -19.53
N VAL A 338 12.77 0.38 -19.73
CA VAL A 338 11.49 0.90 -19.22
C VAL A 338 10.42 0.77 -20.29
N ASP A 339 9.31 0.13 -19.96
CA ASP A 339 8.19 -0.12 -20.88
C ASP A 339 7.06 0.88 -20.69
N TYR A 340 6.86 1.32 -19.45
CA TYR A 340 5.72 2.13 -19.03
C TYR A 340 6.21 3.29 -18.16
N VAL A 341 5.59 4.46 -18.29
CA VAL A 341 5.76 5.56 -17.34
C VAL A 341 4.39 6.03 -16.89
N GLU A 342 4.12 5.88 -15.59
CA GLU A 342 3.06 6.61 -14.90
C GLU A 342 3.54 8.04 -14.67
N THR A 343 3.05 8.96 -15.47
CA THR A 343 3.48 10.35 -15.46
C THR A 343 2.87 11.12 -14.30
N HIS A 344 3.45 12.28 -13.99
CA HIS A 344 2.79 13.26 -13.14
C HIS A 344 1.50 13.75 -13.81
N GLY A 345 1.54 14.10 -15.09
CA GLY A 345 0.39 14.12 -15.99
C GLY A 345 -0.86 14.81 -15.45
N THR A 346 -0.76 16.10 -15.15
CA THR A 346 -1.86 16.87 -14.55
C THR A 346 -2.89 17.39 -15.53
N GLY A 347 -2.65 17.31 -16.85
CA GLY A 347 -3.58 17.87 -17.84
C GLY A 347 -3.47 19.38 -17.93
N THR A 348 -2.27 19.92 -17.68
CA THR A 348 -2.01 21.36 -17.80
C THR A 348 -1.41 21.67 -19.16
N ALA A 349 -1.83 22.78 -19.77
CA ALA A 349 -1.38 23.18 -21.11
C ALA A 349 0.15 23.32 -21.23
N LEU A 350 0.82 23.75 -20.15
CA LEU A 350 2.27 23.92 -20.10
C LEU A 350 3.00 22.72 -19.50
N GLY A 351 2.44 22.07 -18.48
CA GLY A 351 3.12 21.00 -17.75
C GLY A 351 3.25 19.72 -18.57
N ASP A 352 2.21 19.32 -19.30
CA ASP A 352 2.24 18.08 -20.08
C ASP A 352 3.32 18.12 -21.19
N PRO A 353 3.47 19.19 -22.01
CA PRO A 353 4.58 19.29 -22.96
C PRO A 353 5.97 19.30 -22.30
N ILE A 354 6.11 19.92 -21.12
CA ILE A 354 7.39 19.96 -20.40
C ILE A 354 7.78 18.57 -19.90
N GLU A 355 6.82 17.81 -19.35
CA GLU A 355 7.05 16.45 -18.88
C GLU A 355 7.39 15.51 -20.04
N VAL A 356 6.64 15.59 -21.16
CA VAL A 356 6.94 14.76 -22.33
C VAL A 356 8.28 15.13 -22.96
N GLY A 357 8.63 16.41 -23.02
CA GLY A 357 9.96 16.83 -23.48
C GLY A 357 11.09 16.38 -22.55
N ALA A 358 10.85 16.24 -21.25
CA ALA A 358 11.82 15.68 -20.31
C ALA A 358 11.99 14.17 -20.54
N LEU A 359 10.89 13.45 -20.78
CA LEU A 359 10.92 12.03 -21.15
C LEU A 359 11.64 11.82 -22.49
N GLU A 360 11.35 12.64 -23.50
CA GLU A 360 12.03 12.61 -24.80
C GLU A 360 13.55 12.69 -24.62
N GLN A 361 14.04 13.66 -23.83
CA GLN A 361 15.47 13.83 -23.57
C GLN A 361 16.14 12.58 -22.94
N VAL A 362 15.38 11.72 -22.27
CA VAL A 362 15.90 10.50 -21.65
C VAL A 362 15.72 9.27 -22.53
N PHE A 363 14.61 9.18 -23.27
CA PHE A 363 14.17 7.95 -23.94
C PHE A 363 14.33 7.96 -25.46
N ALA A 364 14.55 9.11 -26.12
CA ALA A 364 14.60 9.24 -27.57
C ALA A 364 15.69 8.39 -28.23
N ASP A 365 16.90 8.39 -27.67
CA ASP A 365 18.06 7.67 -28.23
C ASP A 365 18.13 6.19 -27.81
N ALA A 366 17.15 5.72 -27.02
CA ALA A 366 17.14 4.36 -26.52
C ALA A 366 16.80 3.37 -27.65
N LYS A 367 17.72 2.45 -27.96
CA LYS A 367 17.48 1.35 -28.91
C LYS A 367 16.40 0.42 -28.35
N ARG A 368 15.18 0.51 -28.88
CA ARG A 368 14.02 -0.25 -28.42
C ARG A 368 13.20 -0.81 -29.58
N THR A 369 12.52 -1.92 -29.33
CA THR A 369 11.65 -2.60 -30.29
C THR A 369 10.18 -2.19 -30.18
N ALA A 370 9.80 -1.59 -29.05
CA ALA A 370 8.45 -1.10 -28.77
C ALA A 370 8.49 0.30 -28.14
N PRO A 371 7.47 1.14 -28.37
CA PRO A 371 7.37 2.46 -27.74
C PRO A 371 7.17 2.35 -26.23
N VAL A 372 7.59 3.38 -25.49
CA VAL A 372 7.24 3.52 -24.05
C VAL A 372 5.79 3.95 -23.95
N VAL A 373 5.02 3.25 -23.13
CA VAL A 373 3.63 3.59 -22.89
C VAL A 373 3.55 4.67 -21.81
N LEU A 374 2.87 5.78 -22.07
CA LEU A 374 2.68 6.85 -21.07
C LEU A 374 1.26 6.80 -20.50
N GLY A 375 1.14 6.62 -19.19
CA GLY A 375 -0.13 6.58 -18.48
C GLY A 375 -0.28 7.71 -17.47
N ALA A 376 -1.52 8.13 -17.22
CA ALA A 376 -1.85 9.17 -16.25
C ALA A 376 -3.11 8.81 -15.45
N LEU A 377 -2.94 8.36 -14.21
CA LEU A 377 -4.02 8.00 -13.28
C LEU A 377 -4.98 9.16 -12.99
N LYS A 378 -4.47 10.40 -13.04
CA LYS A 378 -5.27 11.59 -12.73
C LYS A 378 -6.48 11.74 -13.67
N THR A 379 -6.43 11.13 -14.85
CA THR A 379 -7.56 11.06 -15.79
C THR A 379 -8.74 10.25 -15.23
N ASN A 380 -8.52 9.31 -14.31
CA ASN A 380 -9.58 8.52 -13.67
C ASN A 380 -10.12 9.18 -12.40
N ILE A 381 -9.23 9.59 -11.49
CA ILE A 381 -9.62 9.95 -10.12
C ILE A 381 -9.39 11.43 -9.78
N GLY A 382 -8.81 12.21 -10.69
CA GLY A 382 -8.33 13.56 -10.42
C GLY A 382 -6.96 13.59 -9.73
N HIS A 383 -6.51 14.78 -9.36
CA HIS A 383 -5.23 14.99 -8.71
C HIS A 383 -5.35 14.86 -7.18
N ALA A 384 -4.92 13.71 -6.65
CA ALA A 384 -4.93 13.42 -5.22
C ALA A 384 -3.81 14.14 -4.41
N GLU A 385 -3.31 15.28 -4.90
CA GLU A 385 -2.30 16.16 -4.27
C GLU A 385 -1.17 15.38 -3.55
N ALA A 386 -1.05 15.48 -2.22
CA ALA A 386 0.00 14.81 -1.44
C ALA A 386 -0.02 13.27 -1.60
N ALA A 387 -1.19 12.67 -1.88
CA ALA A 387 -1.38 11.25 -2.14
C ALA A 387 -1.23 10.86 -3.62
N ALA A 388 -0.96 11.79 -4.54
CA ALA A 388 -0.91 11.50 -5.97
C ALA A 388 0.23 10.54 -6.35
N GLY A 389 1.39 10.68 -5.71
CA GLY A 389 2.55 9.82 -5.93
C GLY A 389 2.28 8.36 -5.55
N ILE A 390 1.74 8.12 -4.35
CA ILE A 390 1.41 6.76 -3.89
C ILE A 390 0.28 6.14 -4.71
N ALA A 391 -0.70 6.93 -5.16
CA ALA A 391 -1.76 6.45 -6.03
C ALA A 391 -1.21 5.96 -7.39
N GLY A 392 -0.30 6.73 -7.99
CA GLY A 392 0.41 6.35 -9.22
C GLY A 392 1.28 5.10 -9.03
N LEU A 393 1.98 4.98 -7.90
CA LEU A 393 2.76 3.79 -7.55
C LEU A 393 1.86 2.55 -7.44
N ILE A 394 0.74 2.64 -6.72
CA ILE A 394 -0.21 1.52 -6.59
C ILE A 394 -0.76 1.11 -7.96
N LYS A 395 -1.14 2.06 -8.82
CA LYS A 395 -1.56 1.75 -10.20
C LYS A 395 -0.47 1.02 -10.97
N ALA A 396 0.78 1.47 -10.89
CA ALA A 396 1.90 0.82 -11.58
C ALA A 396 2.12 -0.62 -11.10
N VAL A 397 2.04 -0.86 -9.79
CA VAL A 397 2.14 -2.22 -9.22
C VAL A 397 0.98 -3.11 -9.67
N LEU A 398 -0.25 -2.60 -9.66
CA LEU A 398 -1.41 -3.35 -10.15
C LEU A 398 -1.33 -3.64 -11.65
N ALA A 399 -0.81 -2.71 -12.46
CA ALA A 399 -0.58 -2.91 -13.88
C ALA A 399 0.46 -4.01 -14.15
N ILE A 400 1.52 -4.08 -13.34
CA ILE A 400 2.51 -5.16 -13.36
C ILE A 400 1.85 -6.50 -12.98
N GLU A 401 1.09 -6.52 -11.89
CA GLU A 401 0.43 -7.71 -11.35
C GLU A 401 -0.59 -8.30 -12.32
N HIS A 402 -1.39 -7.46 -12.96
CA HIS A 402 -2.41 -7.87 -13.93
C HIS A 402 -1.93 -7.93 -15.37
N GLU A 403 -0.65 -7.61 -15.60
CA GLU A 403 -0.02 -7.70 -16.92
C GLU A 403 -0.75 -6.84 -17.98
N GLN A 404 -1.26 -5.67 -17.57
CA GLN A 404 -2.10 -4.80 -18.39
C GLN A 404 -1.84 -3.34 -18.03
N ILE A 405 -1.79 -2.47 -19.05
CA ILE A 405 -1.65 -1.02 -18.87
C ILE A 405 -3.03 -0.36 -19.06
N PRO A 406 -3.62 0.28 -18.04
CA PRO A 406 -4.89 0.97 -18.15
C PRO A 406 -4.87 2.14 -19.16
N ALA A 407 -6.03 2.44 -19.73
CA ALA A 407 -6.22 3.58 -20.63
C ALA A 407 -6.04 4.95 -19.92
N ASN A 408 -5.64 5.96 -20.70
CA ASN A 408 -5.80 7.38 -20.36
C ASN A 408 -7.21 7.82 -20.77
N LEU A 409 -7.98 8.33 -19.80
CA LEU A 409 -9.29 8.89 -20.10
C LEU A 409 -9.17 10.30 -20.69
N HIS A 410 -10.23 10.75 -21.34
CA HIS A 410 -10.36 12.10 -21.91
C HIS A 410 -9.32 12.46 -22.99
N LEU A 411 -8.71 11.45 -23.61
CA LEU A 411 -7.74 11.59 -24.68
C LEU A 411 -8.40 11.38 -26.06
N ASP A 412 -8.95 12.45 -26.62
CA ASP A 412 -9.60 12.47 -27.93
C ASP A 412 -8.59 12.88 -29.01
N CYS A 413 -7.90 14.00 -28.80
CA CYS A 413 -6.93 14.58 -29.72
C CYS A 413 -5.63 14.92 -28.98
N PRO A 414 -4.50 14.25 -29.29
CA PRO A 414 -3.23 14.51 -28.61
C PRO A 414 -2.81 15.99 -28.71
N ASN A 415 -2.19 16.50 -27.66
CA ASN A 415 -1.79 17.90 -27.56
C ASN A 415 -0.81 18.27 -28.71
N PRO A 416 -1.15 19.25 -29.56
CA PRO A 416 -0.37 19.58 -30.76
C PRO A 416 0.96 20.29 -30.46
N LEU A 417 1.20 20.70 -29.21
CA LEU A 417 2.49 21.26 -28.79
C LEU A 417 3.59 20.19 -28.65
N ILE A 418 3.23 18.91 -28.78
CA ILE A 418 4.12 17.76 -28.68
C ILE A 418 4.14 17.07 -30.04
N ALA A 419 5.33 16.83 -30.58
CA ALA A 419 5.53 16.17 -31.87
C ALA A 419 5.39 14.63 -31.74
N TRP A 420 4.21 14.13 -31.36
CA TRP A 420 3.98 12.73 -31.02
C TRP A 420 4.47 11.72 -32.07
N GLU A 421 4.34 12.03 -33.35
CA GLU A 421 4.73 11.15 -34.46
C GLU A 421 6.25 10.89 -34.53
N THR A 422 7.07 11.77 -33.95
CA THR A 422 8.53 11.62 -33.93
C THR A 422 9.04 10.99 -32.63
N LEU A 423 8.17 10.81 -31.63
CA LEU A 423 8.55 10.36 -30.29
C LEU A 423 8.33 8.85 -30.12
N PRO A 424 9.17 8.17 -29.33
CA PRO A 424 9.03 6.74 -29.08
C PRO A 424 7.94 6.43 -28.02
N PHE A 425 6.83 7.17 -28.04
CA PHE A 425 5.80 7.12 -27.01
C PHE A 425 4.45 6.65 -27.56
N TYR A 426 3.74 5.87 -26.75
CA TYR A 426 2.38 5.42 -27.03
C TYR A 426 1.43 5.86 -25.92
N LEU A 427 0.29 6.43 -26.31
CA LEU A 427 -0.77 6.85 -25.40
C LEU A 427 -1.95 5.86 -25.47
N PRO A 428 -2.17 5.02 -24.43
CA PRO A 428 -3.21 4.01 -24.46
C PRO A 428 -4.58 4.66 -24.32
N ARG A 429 -5.44 4.53 -25.34
CA ARG A 429 -6.88 4.93 -25.26
C ARG A 429 -7.78 3.78 -24.79
N GLN A 430 -7.24 2.57 -24.78
CA GLN A 430 -7.88 1.38 -24.26
C GLN A 430 -6.87 0.63 -23.39
N THR A 431 -7.36 -0.19 -22.47
CA THR A 431 -6.49 -1.02 -21.65
C THR A 431 -5.77 -2.02 -22.54
N THR A 432 -4.44 -2.01 -22.56
CA THR A 432 -3.63 -2.86 -23.43
C THR A 432 -2.92 -3.96 -22.64
N PRO A 433 -2.71 -5.15 -23.21
CA PRO A 433 -1.82 -6.15 -22.62
C PRO A 433 -0.40 -5.61 -22.48
N TRP A 434 0.26 -5.99 -21.39
CA TRP A 434 1.68 -5.74 -21.14
C TRP A 434 2.41 -7.08 -21.22
N PRO A 435 2.79 -7.57 -22.42
CA PRO A 435 3.44 -8.87 -22.54
C PRO A 435 4.83 -8.85 -21.88
N LYS A 436 5.21 -9.98 -21.26
CA LYS A 436 6.51 -10.15 -20.62
C LYS A 436 7.55 -10.53 -21.68
N ALA A 437 8.50 -9.63 -21.97
CA ALA A 437 9.71 -10.01 -22.69
C ALA A 437 10.64 -10.76 -21.71
N ASP A 438 11.11 -10.07 -20.65
CA ASP A 438 11.90 -10.65 -19.55
C ASP A 438 11.42 -10.18 -18.17
N SER A 439 11.12 -8.89 -18.05
CA SER A 439 10.57 -8.22 -16.87
C SER A 439 9.67 -7.06 -17.30
N ARG A 440 8.70 -6.65 -16.49
CA ARG A 440 7.89 -5.44 -16.73
C ARG A 440 8.44 -4.30 -15.89
N THR A 441 8.86 -3.22 -16.51
CA THR A 441 9.48 -2.08 -15.80
C THR A 441 8.70 -0.80 -16.02
N ALA A 442 8.28 -0.17 -14.92
CA ALA A 442 7.60 1.12 -14.88
C ALA A 442 8.50 2.22 -14.31
N GLY A 443 8.44 3.42 -14.90
CA GLY A 443 8.75 4.67 -14.22
C GLY A 443 7.52 5.25 -13.54
N VAL A 444 7.66 5.91 -12.39
CA VAL A 444 6.57 6.66 -11.72
C VAL A 444 7.07 8.06 -11.37
N SER A 445 6.41 9.09 -11.89
CA SER A 445 6.78 10.51 -11.69
C SER A 445 5.80 11.25 -10.78
N ALA A 446 6.33 12.10 -9.90
CA ALA A 446 5.53 13.09 -9.19
C ALA A 446 6.30 14.40 -9.01
N PHE A 447 5.69 15.53 -9.39
CA PHE A 447 6.32 16.85 -9.37
C PHE A 447 5.48 17.81 -8.53
N GLY A 448 6.09 18.40 -7.50
CA GLY A 448 5.46 19.39 -6.63
C GLY A 448 5.47 20.77 -7.28
N PHE A 449 4.39 21.54 -7.10
CA PHE A 449 4.35 22.93 -7.56
C PHE A 449 5.39 23.82 -6.85
N ASN A 450 5.93 23.38 -5.71
CA ASN A 450 7.04 24.06 -5.05
C ASN A 450 8.38 23.89 -5.78
N GLY A 451 8.45 22.96 -6.74
CA GLY A 451 9.63 22.63 -7.54
C GLY A 451 10.30 21.31 -7.19
N THR A 452 9.86 20.59 -6.16
CA THR A 452 10.45 19.29 -5.76
C THR A 452 9.94 18.16 -6.65
N ASN A 453 10.85 17.46 -7.30
CA ASN A 453 10.55 16.33 -8.19
C ASN A 453 10.95 15.01 -7.56
N ALA A 454 10.19 13.95 -7.85
CA ALA A 454 10.52 12.58 -7.49
C ALA A 454 10.26 11.64 -8.68
N HIS A 455 11.11 10.64 -8.84
CA HIS A 455 10.92 9.56 -9.81
C HIS A 455 11.34 8.21 -9.23
N LEU A 456 10.55 7.16 -9.48
CA LEU A 456 10.83 5.78 -9.08
C LEU A 456 10.95 4.87 -10.31
N ILE A 457 11.82 3.87 -10.23
CA ILE A 457 11.89 2.75 -11.18
C ILE A 457 11.40 1.49 -10.47
N VAL A 458 10.30 0.93 -10.94
CA VAL A 458 9.59 -0.21 -10.36
C VAL A 458 9.56 -1.35 -11.36
N GLN A 459 9.81 -2.58 -10.92
CA GLN A 459 9.85 -3.74 -11.79
C GLN A 459 9.02 -4.90 -11.22
N SER A 460 8.51 -5.76 -12.11
CA SER A 460 7.97 -7.06 -11.74
C SER A 460 8.93 -7.82 -10.82
N PRO A 461 8.44 -8.56 -9.81
CA PRO A 461 9.30 -9.30 -8.90
C PRO A 461 10.20 -10.28 -9.68
N PRO A 462 11.43 -10.55 -9.18
CA PRO A 462 12.25 -11.59 -9.77
C PRO A 462 11.49 -12.92 -9.72
N PRO A 463 11.65 -13.81 -10.73
CA PRO A 463 11.10 -15.16 -10.65
C PRO A 463 11.54 -15.76 -9.31
N LEU A 464 10.59 -16.26 -8.52
CA LEU A 464 10.97 -16.96 -7.31
C LEU A 464 11.82 -18.17 -7.74
N PHE A 465 12.92 -18.48 -7.05
CA PHE A 465 13.74 -19.67 -7.34
C PHE A 465 12.92 -20.99 -7.28
N GLU A 466 11.65 -20.94 -6.85
CA GLU A 466 10.68 -22.04 -6.84
C GLU A 466 9.68 -22.06 -8.02
N ASP A 467 9.71 -21.11 -8.96
CA ASP A 467 8.95 -21.19 -10.22
C ASP A 467 9.46 -22.32 -11.17
N ALA A 468 10.44 -23.10 -10.71
CA ALA A 468 10.82 -24.40 -11.25
C ALA A 468 9.88 -25.55 -10.83
N ARG A 469 8.68 -25.28 -10.29
CA ARG A 469 7.61 -26.29 -10.29
C ARG A 469 6.96 -26.33 -11.68
N PRO A 470 7.00 -27.46 -12.40
CA PRO A 470 6.58 -27.53 -13.79
C PRO A 470 5.11 -27.10 -13.97
N LYS A 471 4.84 -26.33 -15.04
CA LYS A 471 3.48 -25.86 -15.42
C LYS A 471 2.43 -26.98 -15.50
N ASN A 472 2.85 -28.23 -15.65
CA ASN A 472 1.99 -29.41 -15.69
C ASN A 472 1.30 -29.73 -14.35
N GLU A 473 1.74 -29.14 -13.23
CA GLU A 473 1.02 -29.25 -11.94
C GLU A 473 -0.12 -28.22 -11.79
N ARG A 474 -0.21 -27.19 -12.65
CA ARG A 474 -1.35 -26.26 -12.68
C ARG A 474 -2.55 -26.82 -13.45
N SER A 475 -2.33 -27.68 -14.44
CA SER A 475 -3.37 -28.27 -15.29
C SER A 475 -3.97 -29.58 -14.74
N ASN A 476 -3.35 -30.20 -13.74
CA ASN A 476 -3.83 -31.45 -13.11
C ASN A 476 -4.52 -31.21 -11.74
N ARG A 477 -5.17 -30.05 -11.55
CA ARG A 477 -5.91 -29.72 -10.32
C ARG A 477 -7.33 -30.31 -10.22
N LEU A 478 -7.71 -31.19 -11.15
CA LEU A 478 -8.89 -32.03 -11.02
C LEU A 478 -8.41 -33.41 -10.56
N ASP A 479 -8.66 -33.72 -9.29
CA ASP A 479 -8.53 -35.04 -8.67
C ASP A 479 -7.15 -35.72 -8.74
N ARG A 480 -6.24 -35.40 -7.80
CA ARG A 480 -5.37 -36.36 -7.07
C ARG A 480 -4.32 -35.69 -6.17
N ASP A 481 -4.38 -35.96 -4.88
CA ASP A 481 -3.18 -36.24 -4.07
C ASP A 481 -2.66 -37.66 -4.41
N PRO A 482 -1.38 -38.04 -4.15
CA PRO A 482 -0.18 -37.25 -3.89
C PRO A 482 1.00 -37.64 -4.82
N ILE A 483 1.89 -36.72 -5.18
CA ILE A 483 3.22 -37.07 -5.72
C ILE A 483 4.26 -36.88 -4.62
N ALA A 484 4.94 -38.00 -4.34
CA ALA A 484 5.94 -38.17 -3.30
C ALA A 484 7.18 -37.29 -3.51
N TYR A 485 7.48 -36.45 -2.52
CA TYR A 485 8.85 -36.13 -2.13
C TYR A 485 9.15 -36.83 -0.81
N SER A 486 10.34 -37.41 -0.72
CA SER A 486 10.75 -38.46 0.20
C SER A 486 10.60 -38.13 1.70
N SER A 487 9.91 -39.06 2.38
CA SER A 487 10.15 -39.62 3.73
C SER A 487 10.08 -38.70 4.96
N SER A 488 8.92 -38.73 5.63
CA SER A 488 8.70 -39.06 7.07
C SER A 488 7.60 -38.25 7.80
N HIS A 489 6.65 -37.62 7.11
CA HIS A 489 5.52 -36.95 7.78
C HIS A 489 4.20 -37.33 7.11
N GLU A 490 3.22 -37.78 7.91
CA GLU A 490 1.84 -38.03 7.45
C GLU A 490 1.24 -36.74 6.85
N PRO A 491 0.42 -36.82 5.80
CA PRO A 491 -0.27 -35.65 5.26
C PRO A 491 -1.19 -35.05 6.32
N ILE A 492 -1.02 -33.77 6.64
CA ILE A 492 -1.97 -33.04 7.48
C ILE A 492 -3.31 -33.00 6.72
N SER A 493 -4.30 -33.74 7.23
CA SER A 493 -5.61 -33.91 6.58
C SER A 493 -6.56 -32.72 6.77
N SER A 494 -6.21 -31.72 7.59
CA SER A 494 -7.04 -30.56 7.87
C SER A 494 -6.23 -29.35 8.35
N TYR A 495 -6.72 -28.15 8.09
CA TYR A 495 -6.12 -26.90 8.51
C TYR A 495 -7.05 -26.11 9.42
N LEU A 496 -6.48 -25.30 10.30
CA LEU A 496 -7.19 -24.46 11.27
C LEU A 496 -7.16 -23.00 10.80
N LEU A 497 -8.34 -22.43 10.50
CA LEU A 497 -8.51 -21.01 10.22
C LEU A 497 -8.95 -20.27 11.49
N PRO A 498 -8.07 -19.47 12.12
CA PRO A 498 -8.47 -18.54 13.15
C PRO A 498 -8.95 -17.21 12.52
N LEU A 499 -10.07 -16.70 13.02
CA LEU A 499 -10.56 -15.36 12.74
C LEU A 499 -10.84 -14.65 14.07
N SER A 500 -10.68 -13.33 14.09
CA SER A 500 -11.07 -12.55 15.27
C SER A 500 -11.39 -11.10 14.92
N ALA A 501 -12.18 -10.46 15.79
CA ALA A 501 -12.42 -9.03 15.76
C ALA A 501 -12.64 -8.47 17.17
N ARG A 502 -12.67 -7.14 17.32
CA ARG A 502 -12.97 -6.51 18.61
C ARG A 502 -14.44 -6.60 19.00
N THR A 503 -15.34 -6.66 18.02
CA THR A 503 -16.79 -6.73 18.24
C THR A 503 -17.42 -7.90 17.47
N PRO A 504 -18.57 -8.43 17.94
CA PRO A 504 -19.31 -9.46 17.20
C PRO A 504 -19.76 -9.01 15.80
N ALA A 505 -20.13 -7.73 15.65
CA ALA A 505 -20.50 -7.14 14.36
C ALA A 505 -19.32 -7.15 13.38
N ALA A 506 -18.14 -6.71 13.83
CA ALA A 506 -16.92 -6.75 13.02
C ALA A 506 -16.53 -8.19 12.63
N LEU A 507 -16.65 -9.16 13.56
CA LEU A 507 -16.37 -10.55 13.24
C LEU A 507 -17.34 -11.09 12.19
N THR A 508 -18.62 -10.76 12.27
CA THR A 508 -19.63 -11.17 11.29
C THR A 508 -19.35 -10.57 9.90
N GLN A 509 -18.98 -9.29 9.83
CA GLN A 509 -18.56 -8.65 8.58
C GLN A 509 -17.26 -9.28 8.02
N LEU A 510 -16.31 -9.65 8.88
CA LEU A 510 -15.08 -10.32 8.49
C LEU A 510 -15.36 -11.70 7.87
N LEU A 511 -16.28 -12.47 8.47
CA LEU A 511 -16.73 -13.76 7.92
C LEU A 511 -17.35 -13.59 6.53
N ALA A 512 -18.17 -12.56 6.34
CA ALA A 512 -18.76 -12.25 5.04
C ALA A 512 -17.69 -11.89 3.99
N ARG A 513 -16.69 -11.07 4.37
CA ARG A 513 -15.54 -10.74 3.51
C ARG A 513 -14.72 -11.99 3.13
N TYR A 514 -14.46 -12.88 4.08
CA TYR A 514 -13.76 -14.14 3.81
C TYR A 514 -14.57 -15.06 2.89
N ALA A 515 -15.89 -15.18 3.10
CA ALA A 515 -16.75 -15.97 2.23
C ALA A 515 -16.75 -15.45 0.78
N GLN A 516 -16.80 -14.13 0.60
CA GLN A 516 -16.68 -13.49 -0.72
C GLN A 516 -15.30 -13.69 -1.34
N TYR A 517 -14.24 -13.55 -0.55
CA TYR A 517 -12.86 -13.76 -1.00
C TYR A 517 -12.63 -15.17 -1.51
N LEU A 518 -13.07 -16.19 -0.76
CA LEU A 518 -13.00 -17.60 -1.16
C LEU A 518 -13.82 -17.91 -2.42
N ALA A 519 -14.91 -17.17 -2.65
CA ALA A 519 -15.69 -17.31 -3.88
C ALA A 519 -14.95 -16.75 -5.09
N ALA A 520 -14.20 -15.66 -4.93
CA ALA A 520 -13.41 -15.05 -5.98
C ALA A 520 -12.06 -15.75 -6.24
N HIS A 521 -11.55 -16.52 -5.28
CA HIS A 521 -10.25 -17.17 -5.32
C HIS A 521 -10.33 -18.68 -5.03
N PRO A 522 -10.97 -19.48 -5.89
CA PRO A 522 -11.15 -20.92 -5.64
C PRO A 522 -9.83 -21.72 -5.68
N ASP A 523 -8.77 -21.15 -6.25
CA ASP A 523 -7.50 -21.83 -6.57
C ASP A 523 -6.38 -21.61 -5.54
N ILE A 524 -6.63 -20.90 -4.45
CA ILE A 524 -5.62 -20.63 -3.42
C ILE A 524 -5.30 -21.90 -2.61
N ALA A 525 -4.13 -21.96 -1.99
CA ALA A 525 -3.82 -23.06 -1.08
C ALA A 525 -4.46 -22.79 0.29
N LEU A 526 -5.32 -23.70 0.75
CA LEU A 526 -5.93 -23.63 2.09
C LEU A 526 -4.88 -23.44 3.20
N ALA A 527 -3.75 -24.11 3.07
CA ALA A 527 -2.66 -24.04 4.02
C ALA A 527 -2.04 -22.64 4.12
N ASP A 528 -1.82 -21.97 3.00
CA ASP A 528 -1.27 -20.61 2.95
C ASP A 528 -2.28 -19.59 3.48
N LEU A 529 -3.58 -19.83 3.26
CA LEU A 529 -4.67 -19.05 3.85
C LEU A 529 -4.69 -19.17 5.37
N CYS A 530 -4.66 -20.39 5.92
CA CYS A 530 -4.64 -20.62 7.36
C CYS A 530 -3.35 -20.09 8.00
N PHE A 531 -2.20 -20.29 7.34
CA PHE A 531 -0.91 -19.73 7.76
C PHE A 531 -0.98 -18.20 7.86
N THR A 532 -1.43 -17.54 6.80
CA THR A 532 -1.53 -16.07 6.77
C THR A 532 -2.49 -15.55 7.83
N ALA A 533 -3.66 -16.15 7.98
CA ALA A 533 -4.65 -15.74 8.97
C ALA A 533 -4.19 -15.95 10.42
N SER A 534 -3.35 -16.97 10.67
CA SER A 534 -2.84 -17.28 12.00
C SER A 534 -1.59 -16.49 12.37
N THR A 535 -0.64 -16.27 11.46
CA THR A 535 0.62 -15.58 11.79
C THR A 535 0.63 -14.10 11.38
N GLY A 536 -0.26 -13.70 10.47
CA GLY A 536 -0.27 -12.38 9.84
C GLY A 536 -1.43 -11.49 10.26
N ARG A 537 -2.13 -11.83 11.35
CA ARG A 537 -3.25 -11.04 11.90
C ARG A 537 -3.09 -10.83 13.41
N SER A 538 -3.61 -9.69 13.88
CA SER A 538 -3.86 -9.50 15.30
C SER A 538 -5.03 -10.39 15.77
N HIS A 539 -4.93 -10.89 17.00
CA HIS A 539 -5.94 -11.80 17.58
C HIS A 539 -6.71 -11.15 18.73
N PHE A 540 -7.94 -10.71 18.43
CA PHE A 540 -8.84 -9.99 19.34
C PHE A 540 -9.73 -10.91 20.19
N SER A 541 -10.65 -10.36 20.99
CA SER A 541 -11.49 -11.11 21.94
C SER A 541 -12.66 -11.87 21.32
N CYS A 542 -13.30 -11.34 20.28
CA CYS A 542 -14.32 -12.08 19.54
C CYS A 542 -13.60 -13.02 18.59
N ARG A 543 -13.57 -14.33 18.89
CA ARG A 543 -12.77 -15.32 18.17
C ARG A 543 -13.64 -16.41 17.58
N LEU A 544 -13.23 -16.86 16.41
CA LEU A 544 -13.79 -18.00 15.72
C LEU A 544 -12.66 -18.86 15.16
N ALA A 545 -12.79 -20.18 15.24
CA ALA A 545 -11.83 -21.14 14.73
C ALA A 545 -12.55 -22.20 13.91
N ILE A 546 -12.16 -22.38 12.64
CA ILE A 546 -12.73 -23.41 11.76
C ILE A 546 -11.65 -24.43 11.42
N ILE A 547 -11.95 -25.71 11.62
CA ILE A 547 -11.12 -26.80 11.11
C ILE A 547 -11.73 -27.25 9.78
N SER A 548 -10.92 -27.34 8.74
CA SER A 548 -11.41 -27.78 7.43
C SER A 548 -10.36 -28.59 6.66
N PRO A 549 -10.76 -29.66 5.96
CA PRO A 549 -9.89 -30.41 5.05
C PRO A 549 -9.74 -29.73 3.69
N SER A 550 -10.65 -28.81 3.30
CA SER A 550 -10.64 -28.19 1.98
C SER A 550 -11.23 -26.77 1.97
N LEU A 551 -10.97 -26.02 0.90
CA LEU A 551 -11.56 -24.68 0.70
C LEU A 551 -13.08 -24.74 0.51
N SER A 552 -13.59 -25.78 -0.16
CA SER A 552 -15.02 -25.94 -0.42
C SER A 552 -15.80 -26.17 0.89
N VAL A 553 -15.29 -27.04 1.76
CA VAL A 553 -15.86 -27.28 3.09
C VAL A 553 -15.75 -26.02 3.96
N LEU A 554 -14.61 -25.34 3.94
CA LEU A 554 -14.41 -24.09 4.67
C LEU A 554 -15.44 -23.03 4.27
N ARG A 555 -15.68 -22.86 2.97
CA ARG A 555 -16.69 -21.92 2.44
C ARG A 555 -18.10 -22.30 2.90
N GLN A 556 -18.45 -23.59 2.89
CA GLN A 556 -19.75 -24.05 3.38
C GLN A 556 -19.93 -23.74 4.87
N ILE A 557 -18.91 -23.99 5.70
CA ILE A 557 -18.93 -23.68 7.14
C ILE A 557 -19.11 -22.17 7.37
N LEU A 558 -18.40 -21.32 6.61
CA LEU A 558 -18.56 -19.87 6.70
C LEU A 558 -19.98 -19.40 6.35
N ILE A 559 -20.56 -19.91 5.26
CA ILE A 559 -21.93 -19.57 4.84
C ILE A 559 -22.96 -20.06 5.87
N ALA A 560 -22.79 -21.28 6.38
CA ALA A 560 -23.67 -21.83 7.42
C ALA A 560 -23.60 -21.01 8.71
N THR A 561 -22.39 -20.60 9.11
CA THR A 561 -22.16 -19.73 10.27
C THR A 561 -22.84 -18.38 10.10
N LEU A 562 -22.70 -17.74 8.94
CA LEU A 562 -23.39 -16.48 8.62
C LEU A 562 -24.92 -16.62 8.63
N SER A 563 -25.44 -17.82 8.39
CA SER A 563 -26.88 -18.14 8.42
C SER A 563 -27.38 -18.58 9.82
N GLY A 564 -26.54 -18.48 10.86
CA GLY A 564 -26.90 -18.88 12.22
C GLY A 564 -27.00 -20.39 12.44
N ARG A 565 -26.44 -21.22 11.55
CA ARG A 565 -26.46 -22.68 11.67
C ARG A 565 -25.14 -23.18 12.26
N PRO A 566 -25.12 -23.66 13.52
CA PRO A 566 -23.89 -24.14 14.15
C PRO A 566 -23.32 -25.35 13.40
N GLN A 567 -21.98 -25.46 13.36
CA GLN A 567 -21.25 -26.56 12.71
C GLN A 567 -20.30 -27.19 13.73
N SER A 568 -20.13 -28.51 13.69
CA SER A 568 -19.26 -29.27 14.62
C SER A 568 -17.80 -28.82 14.56
N ASP A 569 -17.33 -28.43 13.38
CA ASP A 569 -15.93 -28.04 13.13
C ASP A 569 -15.70 -26.51 13.24
N CYS A 570 -16.68 -25.78 13.79
CA CYS A 570 -16.61 -24.34 14.03
C CYS A 570 -16.75 -24.03 15.52
N TYR A 571 -15.70 -23.43 16.08
CA TYR A 571 -15.60 -23.09 17.50
C TYR A 571 -15.71 -21.57 17.66
N TYR A 572 -16.39 -21.13 18.72
CA TYR A 572 -16.69 -19.71 18.97
C TYR A 572 -16.30 -19.30 20.40
N SER A 573 -15.83 -18.06 20.57
CA SER A 573 -15.63 -17.48 21.90
C SER A 573 -16.95 -17.08 22.56
N ASP A 574 -16.96 -17.03 23.89
CA ASP A 574 -18.15 -16.61 24.64
C ASP A 574 -18.51 -15.14 24.39
N SER A 575 -17.52 -14.28 24.12
CA SER A 575 -17.74 -12.88 23.74
C SER A 575 -18.49 -12.75 22.41
N TYR A 576 -18.31 -13.70 21.48
CA TYR A 576 -19.08 -13.75 20.24
C TYR A 576 -20.51 -14.27 20.50
N LYS A 577 -20.65 -15.35 21.28
CA LYS A 577 -21.95 -15.96 21.57
C LYS A 577 -22.88 -15.06 22.39
N SER A 578 -22.32 -14.34 23.36
CA SER A 578 -23.10 -13.47 24.27
C SER A 578 -23.46 -12.12 23.66
N GLY A 579 -22.92 -11.78 22.48
CA GLY A 579 -23.09 -10.47 21.87
C GLY A 579 -22.40 -9.31 22.62
N SER A 580 -21.65 -9.61 23.68
CA SER A 580 -21.02 -8.61 24.55
C SER A 580 -19.49 -8.74 24.52
N PRO A 581 -18.74 -7.67 24.19
CA PRO A 581 -17.29 -7.72 24.24
C PRO A 581 -16.84 -7.85 25.70
N THR A 582 -16.03 -8.86 25.99
CA THR A 582 -15.27 -8.92 27.25
C THR A 582 -14.18 -7.85 27.22
N LEU A 583 -14.11 -7.00 28.24
CA LEU A 583 -13.06 -5.99 28.40
C LEU A 583 -11.69 -6.66 28.30
N PHE A 584 -10.89 -6.25 27.32
CA PHE A 584 -9.54 -6.76 27.11
C PHE A 584 -8.64 -6.21 28.23
N SER A 585 -7.94 -7.07 28.95
CA SER A 585 -6.80 -6.65 29.78
C SER A 585 -5.52 -6.85 28.98
N ASP A 586 -4.79 -5.77 28.69
CA ASP A 586 -3.44 -5.76 28.10
C ASP A 586 -2.40 -6.32 29.12
N SER A 587 -2.61 -7.52 29.65
CA SER A 587 -1.55 -8.24 30.37
C SER A 587 -0.63 -8.90 29.35
N LYS A 588 0.69 -8.81 29.55
CA LYS A 588 1.70 -9.62 28.84
C LYS A 588 1.34 -11.10 28.99
N ALA A 589 0.51 -11.62 28.08
CA ALA A 589 0.06 -12.99 28.11
C ALA A 589 1.22 -13.88 27.65
N SER A 590 1.57 -14.88 28.45
CA SER A 590 2.54 -15.88 28.07
C SER A 590 2.01 -16.70 26.90
N TYR A 591 2.79 -16.80 25.82
CA TYR A 591 2.44 -17.67 24.68
C TYR A 591 2.29 -19.11 25.15
N VAL A 592 1.27 -19.80 24.63
CA VAL A 592 1.09 -21.22 24.88
C VAL A 592 1.19 -22.01 23.58
N SER A 593 1.96 -23.08 23.62
CA SER A 593 2.14 -23.97 22.48
C SER A 593 0.82 -24.66 22.09
N PRO A 594 0.61 -24.96 20.79
CA PRO A 594 -0.49 -25.80 20.34
C PRO A 594 -0.55 -27.12 21.12
N SER A 595 -1.76 -27.60 21.41
CA SER A 595 -1.97 -28.74 22.32
C SER A 595 -1.52 -30.05 21.69
N VAL A 596 -0.68 -30.80 22.40
CA VAL A 596 -0.37 -32.19 22.07
C VAL A 596 -1.56 -33.07 22.46
N ALA A 597 -1.86 -34.11 21.68
CA ALA A 597 -3.05 -34.95 21.80
C ALA A 597 -3.06 -35.91 23.01
N SER A 598 -2.00 -35.95 23.83
CA SER A 598 -1.93 -36.77 25.05
C SER A 598 -1.03 -36.18 26.14
N PRO A 599 -1.38 -36.27 27.46
CA PRO A 599 -0.60 -35.67 28.55
C PRO A 599 0.74 -36.36 28.87
N THR A 600 1.10 -37.45 28.18
CA THR A 600 2.31 -38.25 28.45
C THR A 600 3.44 -38.05 27.43
N ALA A 601 3.33 -37.08 26.52
CA ALA A 601 4.34 -36.87 25.48
C ALA A 601 5.49 -35.97 25.98
N SER A 602 6.71 -36.51 25.95
CA SER A 602 7.96 -35.83 26.30
C SER A 602 8.22 -34.58 25.42
N PRO A 603 9.05 -33.63 25.86
CA PRO A 603 9.43 -32.47 25.04
C PRO A 603 10.25 -32.96 23.84
N GLY A 604 9.60 -33.05 22.67
CA GLY A 604 10.17 -33.66 21.46
C GLY A 604 9.17 -34.40 20.56
N ALA A 605 7.87 -34.41 20.88
CA ALA A 605 6.85 -35.07 20.06
C ALA A 605 6.79 -34.51 18.63
N SER A 606 6.75 -35.45 17.66
CA SER A 606 6.50 -35.19 16.24
C SER A 606 5.25 -34.33 16.00
N LEU A 607 5.25 -33.51 14.94
CA LEU A 607 4.12 -32.69 14.49
C LEU A 607 2.81 -33.48 14.34
N SER A 608 2.88 -34.81 14.17
CA SER A 608 1.72 -35.72 14.13
C SER A 608 0.92 -35.80 15.43
N ALA A 609 1.41 -35.21 16.54
CA ALA A 609 0.73 -35.23 17.83
C ALA A 609 -0.05 -33.95 18.18
N ILE A 610 -0.08 -32.92 17.33
CA ILE A 610 -0.81 -31.66 17.64
C ILE A 610 -2.30 -31.82 17.32
N SER A 611 -3.16 -31.70 18.34
CA SER A 611 -4.61 -31.69 18.15
C SER A 611 -5.08 -30.29 17.72
N LEU A 612 -5.56 -30.19 16.47
CA LEU A 612 -6.18 -28.97 15.94
C LEU A 612 -7.45 -28.59 16.73
N GLU A 613 -8.25 -29.57 17.14
CA GLU A 613 -9.45 -29.36 17.95
C GLU A 613 -9.11 -28.76 19.32
N ALA A 614 -8.14 -29.34 20.04
CA ALA A 614 -7.73 -28.80 21.32
C ALA A 614 -7.14 -27.38 21.18
N THR A 615 -6.37 -27.13 20.11
CA THR A 615 -5.84 -25.80 19.80
C THR A 615 -6.95 -24.80 19.50
N ALA A 616 -7.96 -25.18 18.71
CA ALA A 616 -9.13 -24.36 18.41
C ALA A 616 -9.92 -23.99 19.69
N LYS A 617 -10.19 -24.98 20.55
CA LYS A 617 -10.87 -24.78 21.84
C LYS A 617 -10.13 -23.82 22.77
N ARG A 618 -8.80 -23.92 22.83
CA ARG A 618 -7.96 -23.01 23.65
C ARG A 618 -7.91 -21.61 23.08
N TYR A 619 -7.76 -21.49 21.76
CA TYR A 619 -7.80 -20.20 21.07
C TYR A 619 -9.10 -19.44 21.34
N VAL A 620 -10.27 -20.09 21.18
CA VAL A 620 -11.56 -19.40 21.41
C VAL A 620 -11.85 -19.09 22.88
N LYS A 621 -11.16 -19.74 23.81
CA LYS A 621 -11.18 -19.40 25.25
C LYS A 621 -10.31 -18.19 25.62
N GLY A 622 -9.58 -17.61 24.66
CA GLY A 622 -8.78 -16.40 24.87
C GLY A 622 -7.27 -16.65 25.01
N GLU A 623 -6.80 -17.91 24.99
CA GLU A 623 -5.37 -18.21 25.10
C GLU A 623 -4.58 -17.68 23.90
N VAL A 624 -3.34 -17.22 24.13
CA VAL A 624 -2.44 -16.75 23.06
C VAL A 624 -1.66 -17.94 22.51
N ILE A 625 -1.96 -18.31 21.26
CA ILE A 625 -1.36 -19.48 20.60
C ILE A 625 -0.08 -19.08 19.86
N ASP A 626 1.01 -19.82 20.07
CA ASP A 626 2.18 -19.73 19.18
C ASP A 626 1.91 -20.52 17.88
N TRP A 627 1.33 -19.84 16.91
CA TRP A 627 0.98 -20.40 15.62
C TRP A 627 2.18 -20.91 14.82
N ARG A 628 3.39 -20.40 15.06
CA ARG A 628 4.59 -20.78 14.30
C ARG A 628 4.91 -22.26 14.47
N VAL A 629 4.58 -22.82 15.62
CA VAL A 629 4.76 -24.25 15.93
C VAL A 629 3.99 -25.14 14.96
N LEU A 630 2.78 -24.74 14.52
CA LEU A 630 1.96 -25.52 13.59
C LEU A 630 2.58 -25.65 12.19
N TYR A 631 3.41 -24.68 11.81
CA TYR A 631 3.96 -24.59 10.45
C TYR A 631 5.49 -24.81 10.44
N GLN A 632 6.07 -25.29 11.55
CA GLN A 632 7.49 -25.63 11.59
C GLN A 632 7.81 -26.63 10.48
N LYS A 633 8.93 -26.38 9.77
CA LYS A 633 9.42 -27.18 8.63
C LYS A 633 8.56 -27.13 7.37
N GLN A 634 7.55 -26.27 7.30
CA GLN A 634 6.77 -26.04 6.08
C GLN A 634 7.12 -24.68 5.49
N LYS A 635 7.47 -24.66 4.20
CA LYS A 635 7.53 -23.40 3.45
C LYS A 635 6.11 -22.96 3.12
N ARG A 636 5.72 -21.78 3.58
CA ARG A 636 4.41 -21.15 3.36
C ARG A 636 4.60 -19.76 2.79
N ILE A 637 3.64 -19.34 1.97
CA ILE A 637 3.63 -18.01 1.35
C ILE A 637 2.50 -17.21 1.97
N LYS A 638 2.74 -15.94 2.28
CA LYS A 638 1.69 -15.04 2.76
C LYS A 638 0.73 -14.64 1.64
N LEU A 639 -0.56 -14.58 1.93
CA LEU A 639 -1.60 -14.16 1.00
C LEU A 639 -2.12 -12.76 1.32
N ALA A 640 -2.64 -12.06 0.31
CA ALA A 640 -3.44 -10.85 0.52
C ALA A 640 -4.87 -11.25 0.91
N LEU A 641 -5.08 -11.51 2.20
CA LEU A 641 -6.40 -11.85 2.74
C LEU A 641 -7.20 -10.58 3.08
N PRO A 642 -8.55 -10.67 3.16
CA PRO A 642 -9.38 -9.53 3.57
C PRO A 642 -8.90 -8.88 4.88
N THR A 643 -8.97 -7.55 4.91
CA THR A 643 -8.55 -6.72 6.04
C THR A 643 -9.72 -6.43 6.99
N TYR A 644 -9.38 -5.89 8.16
CA TYR A 644 -10.30 -5.60 9.25
C TYR A 644 -11.50 -4.73 8.80
N PRO A 645 -12.74 -5.10 9.16
CA PRO A 645 -13.92 -4.28 8.91
C PRO A 645 -14.14 -3.28 10.04
N PHE A 646 -13.52 -2.10 9.94
CA PHE A 646 -13.69 -1.01 10.92
C PHE A 646 -15.17 -0.68 11.13
N GLN A 647 -15.57 -0.55 12.40
CA GLN A 647 -16.92 -0.16 12.82
C GLN A 647 -16.95 1.35 12.97
N ARG A 648 -17.14 2.04 11.84
CA ARG A 648 -17.01 3.49 11.79
C ARG A 648 -18.24 4.18 12.38
N GLU A 649 -17.97 5.20 13.19
CA GLU A 649 -18.97 6.12 13.72
C GLU A 649 -18.64 7.54 13.26
N TYR A 650 -19.65 8.42 13.20
CA TYR A 650 -19.47 9.79 12.76
C TYR A 650 -18.86 10.67 13.86
N TYR A 651 -17.73 11.30 13.57
CA TYR A 651 -17.04 12.25 14.47
C TYR A 651 -16.80 13.61 13.80
N GLY A 652 -17.82 14.14 13.14
CA GLY A 652 -17.78 15.47 12.51
C GLY A 652 -18.39 16.56 13.40
N PRO A 653 -18.40 17.82 12.93
CA PRO A 653 -19.17 18.88 13.59
C PRO A 653 -20.66 18.49 13.69
N SER A 654 -21.31 18.86 14.79
CA SER A 654 -22.76 18.71 14.95
C SER A 654 -23.46 19.38 13.77
N GLN A 655 -24.32 18.64 13.05
CA GLN A 655 -25.16 19.25 12.01
C GLN A 655 -26.07 20.28 12.69
N ALA A 656 -25.92 21.55 12.32
CA ALA A 656 -26.72 22.66 12.81
C ALA A 656 -28.13 22.65 12.22
#